data_AF-A0A1I6IJY6-F1
#
_entry.id   AF-A0A1I6IJY6-F1
#
_cell.length_a   1.000
_cell.length_b   1.000
_cell.length_c   1.000
_cell.angle_alpha   90.00
_cell.angle_beta   90.00
_cell.angle_gamma   90.00
#
_symmetry.space_group_name_H-M   'P 1'
#
loop_
_entity.id
_entity.type
_entity.pdbx_description
1 polymer ?
#
loop_
_entity_poly.entity_id
_entity_poly.type
_entity_poly.pdbx_seq_one_letter_code
_entity_poly.pdbx_strand_id
1 'polypeptide(L)'
;MRLTHVTQLRLPFGRLWGYDVSASELGRQLPVSFDQRIHVGLGDRPGSWMAISFRLPSRATREMLADAWLAVIARHGTLRTAFARDDDGHPRLHEIRIDGGTWVEHEIAPGQAVNDAVREVLDAACSPYRRPSYRLCVLENATGVTVVIGADHAHVDMWSMLVIARDLMAAVDAGREGRDPWSAPAAAFVEHTTSLLERPSAPDDVRRRWADIIRDSGGAMPRFPLPLGPPEPHRERVEVRDVLDADDSAAFEAQARGDGVSTLALAVVAMTAVTRALAGTALRAIFPVHSRYEQTWHDSVGWFITNSVLESAVAEPRDAAAAVKEAVRLGSWPLADVLEPWGGMPVAPGMFAISWLDLRRLPVRIDSVGLDAQYVGAAIDTDGVMLWFILDESGLHLRCRYPDTAEARANVGEWLDLLVARLRTDARTSVRGLLRVADRTYRMERAARADIPAIAALLADDPFGAEREDAELGRYESAYNAVIRDRSNFLGVVRDDAGRIVATMQLTVIPGLSRGGSTRLQIEGLRVAPAERSQGLGTAMVQWAHDFGRSRGATLAQVTTDEARDRARAFYTGLGYRTAHVGLKRPLDGTAHRPSVGGGAYAGGVPRGGAAMSDIEERSESAHVPAPGEPSIPELEEDENIAPRPEEEIADLLRAEPDTGEHVS
;
A
#
# COMPACT_ATOMS: atom_id res chain seq x y z
N MET A 1 -2.66 1.62 4.14
CA MET A 1 -2.25 1.12 5.47
C MET A 1 -0.78 0.74 5.44
N ARG A 2 0.05 1.26 6.35
CA ARG A 2 1.50 0.95 6.36
C ARG A 2 1.80 -0.40 7.02
N LEU A 3 2.78 -1.14 6.47
CA LEU A 3 3.44 -2.24 7.17
C LEU A 3 4.66 -1.69 7.91
N THR A 4 4.60 -1.79 9.23
CA THR A 4 5.59 -1.22 10.15
C THR A 4 6.26 -2.33 10.95
N HIS A 5 7.44 -2.04 11.49
CA HIS A 5 8.09 -2.90 12.48
C HIS A 5 7.65 -2.48 13.89
N VAL A 6 7.58 -3.43 14.83
CA VAL A 6 7.08 -3.17 16.20
C VAL A 6 7.78 -1.98 16.88
N THR A 7 9.09 -1.78 16.66
CA THR A 7 9.81 -0.63 17.24
C THR A 7 9.45 0.71 16.61
N GLN A 8 8.83 0.73 15.43
CA GLN A 8 8.41 1.92 14.69
C GLN A 8 6.90 2.18 14.78
N LEU A 9 6.18 1.37 15.56
CA LEU A 9 4.75 1.57 15.79
C LEU A 9 4.47 2.95 16.39
N ARG A 10 3.45 3.61 15.86
CA ARG A 10 2.94 4.88 16.40
C ARG A 10 1.87 4.60 17.45
N LEU A 11 2.31 4.27 18.66
CA LEU A 11 1.43 4.05 19.80
C LEU A 11 1.37 5.29 20.68
N PRO A 12 0.18 5.64 21.21
CA PRO A 12 0.12 6.67 22.23
C PRO A 12 0.64 6.12 23.56
N PHE A 13 1.09 7.01 24.45
CA PHE A 13 1.32 6.64 25.84
C PHE A 13 -0.02 6.36 26.53
N GLY A 14 -0.06 5.32 27.36
CA GLY A 14 -1.28 4.86 28.01
C GLY A 14 -1.03 3.62 28.87
N ARG A 15 -2.09 3.14 29.52
CA ARG A 15 -2.06 1.87 30.26
C ARG A 15 -2.21 0.72 29.27
N LEU A 16 -1.30 -0.25 29.32
CA LEU A 16 -1.33 -1.43 28.47
C LEU A 16 -2.12 -2.54 29.16
N TRP A 17 -3.16 -3.01 28.48
CA TRP A 17 -3.98 -4.12 28.91
C TRP A 17 -3.94 -5.23 27.88
N GLY A 18 -4.00 -6.48 28.33
CA GLY A 18 -4.22 -7.63 27.48
C GLY A 18 -5.44 -8.43 27.95
N TYR A 19 -6.21 -8.96 27.01
CA TYR A 19 -7.36 -9.81 27.33
C TYR A 19 -6.96 -11.29 27.28
N ASP A 20 -6.91 -11.92 28.45
CA ASP A 20 -6.57 -13.34 28.63
C ASP A 20 -7.82 -14.21 28.56
N VAL A 21 -7.96 -14.98 27.48
CA VAL A 21 -9.05 -15.94 27.34
C VAL A 21 -8.66 -17.31 27.88
N SER A 22 -9.65 -18.03 28.42
CA SER A 22 -9.50 -19.43 28.84
C SER A 22 -9.79 -20.38 27.69
N ALA A 23 -8.92 -21.38 27.51
CA ALA A 23 -9.04 -22.41 26.48
C ALA A 23 -9.19 -23.81 27.08
N SER A 24 -10.12 -24.60 26.54
CA SER A 24 -10.33 -26.00 26.92
C SER A 24 -9.11 -26.89 26.65
N GLU A 25 -9.15 -28.12 27.14
CA GLU A 25 -8.24 -29.18 26.68
C GLU A 25 -8.37 -29.41 25.16
N LEU A 26 -7.36 -30.09 24.60
CA LEU A 26 -7.28 -30.40 23.18
C LEU A 26 -8.42 -31.34 22.79
N GLY A 27 -9.19 -30.93 21.79
CA GLY A 27 -10.27 -31.72 21.23
C GLY A 27 -9.82 -32.52 20.01
N ARG A 28 -10.72 -32.60 19.03
CA ARG A 28 -10.51 -33.33 17.78
C ARG A 28 -9.27 -32.84 17.04
N GLN A 29 -8.46 -33.78 16.55
CA GLN A 29 -7.32 -33.48 15.69
C GLN A 29 -7.78 -33.04 14.30
N LEU A 30 -7.12 -32.04 13.75
CA LEU A 30 -7.41 -31.39 12.47
C LEU A 30 -6.19 -31.52 11.52
N PRO A 31 -6.38 -31.39 10.19
CA PRO A 31 -5.27 -31.36 9.26
C PRO A 31 -4.40 -30.11 9.47
N VAL A 32 -3.09 -30.29 9.26
CA VAL A 32 -2.08 -29.22 9.31
C VAL A 32 -1.68 -28.88 7.88
N SER A 33 -1.78 -27.60 7.49
CA SER A 33 -1.36 -27.15 6.17
C SER A 33 0.16 -27.28 5.98
N PHE A 34 0.63 -27.22 4.72
CA PHE A 34 2.06 -27.29 4.43
C PHE A 34 2.83 -26.17 5.14
N ASP A 35 2.42 -24.91 4.98
CA ASP A 35 3.09 -23.76 5.60
C ASP A 35 3.00 -23.78 7.14
N GLN A 36 1.84 -24.19 7.70
CA GLN A 36 1.70 -24.38 9.15
C GLN A 36 2.69 -25.41 9.67
N ARG A 37 2.86 -26.54 8.97
CA ARG A 37 3.77 -27.61 9.40
C ARG A 37 5.20 -27.11 9.49
N ILE A 38 5.64 -26.33 8.50
CA ILE A 38 7.01 -25.85 8.51
C ILE A 38 7.18 -24.76 9.56
N HIS A 39 6.27 -23.78 9.64
CA HIS A 39 6.31 -22.70 10.63
C HIS A 39 6.30 -23.21 12.09
N VAL A 40 5.37 -24.12 12.42
CA VAL A 40 5.21 -24.64 13.78
C VAL A 40 6.28 -25.69 14.10
N GLY A 41 6.79 -26.40 13.08
CA GLY A 41 7.88 -27.37 13.23
C GLY A 41 9.16 -26.79 13.83
N LEU A 42 9.40 -25.49 13.65
CA LEU A 42 10.56 -24.77 14.19
C LEU A 42 10.52 -24.54 15.70
N GLY A 43 9.37 -24.79 16.35
CA GLY A 43 9.23 -24.64 17.79
C GLY A 43 8.81 -23.25 18.26
N ASP A 44 8.62 -23.12 19.57
CA ASP A 44 8.28 -21.85 20.20
C ASP A 44 9.44 -20.86 20.09
N ARG A 45 9.13 -19.66 19.62
CA ARG A 45 10.11 -18.58 19.45
C ARG A 45 9.43 -17.21 19.49
N PRO A 46 10.09 -16.20 20.08
CA PRO A 46 9.63 -14.82 20.02
C PRO A 46 9.61 -14.35 18.56
N GLY A 47 8.69 -13.44 18.27
CA GLY A 47 8.57 -12.83 16.96
C GLY A 47 7.98 -13.68 15.83
N SER A 48 7.39 -14.83 16.15
CA SER A 48 6.62 -15.68 15.23
C SER A 48 5.21 -15.15 14.91
N TRP A 49 4.89 -13.98 15.44
CA TRP A 49 3.59 -13.34 15.31
C TRP A 49 3.59 -12.19 14.31
N MET A 50 2.40 -11.90 13.81
CA MET A 50 2.09 -10.61 13.20
C MET A 50 0.94 -9.95 13.94
N ALA A 51 0.81 -8.63 13.78
CA ALA A 51 -0.27 -7.90 14.42
C ALA A 51 -0.85 -6.80 13.53
N ILE A 52 -2.03 -6.34 13.91
CA ILE A 52 -2.65 -5.11 13.39
C ILE A 52 -2.95 -4.17 14.55
N SER A 53 -2.63 -2.90 14.36
CA SER A 53 -2.89 -1.82 15.31
C SER A 53 -3.83 -0.80 14.69
N PHE A 54 -4.80 -0.29 15.45
CA PHE A 54 -5.71 0.76 15.00
C PHE A 54 -6.35 1.49 16.19
N ARG A 55 -6.70 2.76 15.98
CA ARG A 55 -7.40 3.60 16.95
C ARG A 55 -8.90 3.50 16.72
N LEU A 56 -9.66 3.25 17.78
CA LEU A 56 -11.11 3.20 17.69
C LEU A 56 -11.69 4.63 17.58
N PRO A 57 -12.61 4.89 16.63
CA PRO A 57 -13.15 6.23 16.36
C PRO A 57 -14.14 6.70 17.42
N SER A 58 -14.65 5.78 18.24
CA SER A 58 -15.62 6.03 19.29
C SER A 58 -15.13 5.42 20.60
N ARG A 59 -15.56 5.97 21.74
CA ARG A 59 -15.23 5.39 23.04
C ARG A 59 -15.90 4.00 23.16
N ALA A 60 -15.10 2.95 23.07
CA ALA A 60 -15.47 1.59 23.47
C ALA A 60 -14.90 1.33 24.86
N THR A 61 -15.66 0.67 25.73
CA THR A 61 -15.12 0.20 27.01
C THR A 61 -14.36 -1.11 26.80
N ARG A 62 -13.54 -1.50 27.78
CA ARG A 62 -12.86 -2.80 27.78
C ARG A 62 -13.83 -3.98 27.75
N GLU A 63 -14.98 -3.85 28.40
CA GLU A 63 -16.03 -4.89 28.38
C GLU A 63 -16.62 -5.05 26.98
N MET A 64 -16.93 -3.94 26.31
CA MET A 64 -17.40 -3.97 24.91
C MET A 64 -16.38 -4.60 23.98
N LEU A 65 -15.08 -4.33 24.20
CA LEU A 65 -14.01 -4.91 23.40
C LEU A 65 -13.80 -6.40 23.70
N ALA A 66 -13.96 -6.82 24.95
CA ALA A 66 -13.93 -8.22 25.33
C ALA A 66 -15.06 -9.01 24.66
N ASP A 67 -16.30 -8.50 24.73
CA ASP A 67 -17.47 -9.14 24.11
C ASP A 67 -17.31 -9.21 22.59
N ALA A 68 -16.89 -8.11 21.96
CA ALA A 68 -16.62 -8.06 20.53
C ALA A 68 -15.52 -9.04 20.11
N TRP A 69 -14.47 -9.17 20.92
CA TRP A 69 -13.37 -10.10 20.64
C TRP A 69 -13.77 -11.56 20.77
N LEU A 70 -14.56 -11.91 21.79
CA LEU A 70 -15.13 -13.25 21.93
C LEU A 70 -16.05 -13.59 20.73
N ALA A 71 -16.81 -12.62 20.23
CA ALA A 71 -17.62 -12.80 19.03
C ALA A 71 -16.74 -13.05 17.77
N VAL A 72 -15.64 -12.31 17.60
CA VAL A 72 -14.65 -12.56 16.53
C VAL A 72 -14.04 -13.96 16.63
N ILE A 73 -13.63 -14.39 17.82
CA ILE A 73 -13.11 -15.75 18.07
C ILE A 73 -14.16 -16.81 17.71
N ALA A 74 -15.42 -16.61 18.10
CA ALA A 74 -16.50 -17.54 17.79
C ALA A 74 -16.74 -17.66 16.27
N ARG A 75 -16.68 -16.52 15.55
CA ARG A 75 -16.88 -16.45 14.09
C ARG A 75 -15.81 -17.20 13.30
N HIS A 76 -14.55 -17.16 13.74
CA HIS A 76 -13.41 -17.61 12.95
C HIS A 76 -12.79 -18.90 13.47
N GLY A 77 -12.94 -20.00 12.72
CA GLY A 77 -12.53 -21.34 13.16
C GLY A 77 -11.06 -21.48 13.55
N THR A 78 -10.13 -20.81 12.86
CA THR A 78 -8.69 -20.88 13.17
C THR A 78 -8.35 -20.37 14.58
N LEU A 79 -9.12 -19.39 15.09
CA LEU A 79 -8.96 -18.86 16.45
C LEU A 79 -9.50 -19.81 17.53
N ARG A 80 -10.04 -20.96 17.13
CA ARG A 80 -10.49 -22.04 18.01
C ARG A 80 -9.69 -23.32 17.76
N THR A 81 -8.42 -23.14 17.41
CA THR A 81 -7.46 -24.23 17.23
C THR A 81 -6.17 -23.96 18.01
N ALA A 82 -5.44 -25.02 18.35
CA ALA A 82 -4.13 -24.93 18.97
C ALA A 82 -3.23 -26.07 18.50
N PHE A 83 -1.93 -25.80 18.43
CA PHE A 83 -0.93 -26.80 18.11
C PHE A 83 -0.45 -27.54 19.36
N ALA A 84 -0.14 -28.81 19.17
CA ALA A 84 0.55 -29.67 20.13
C ALA A 84 1.65 -30.46 19.41
N ARG A 85 2.60 -31.00 20.17
CA ARG A 85 3.61 -31.93 19.65
C ARG A 85 3.11 -33.35 19.81
N ASP A 86 3.32 -34.20 18.82
CA ASP A 86 3.22 -35.64 19.01
C ASP A 86 4.48 -36.22 19.66
N ASP A 87 4.52 -37.55 19.81
CA ASP A 87 5.62 -38.28 20.44
C ASP A 87 6.96 -38.10 19.69
N ASP A 88 6.91 -37.82 18.39
CA ASP A 88 8.06 -37.58 17.52
C ASP A 88 8.43 -36.08 17.44
N GLY A 89 7.72 -35.22 18.17
CA GLY A 89 7.93 -33.78 18.21
C GLY A 89 7.31 -33.02 17.02
N HIS A 90 6.57 -33.69 16.14
CA HIS A 90 5.91 -33.09 14.99
C HIS A 90 4.64 -32.33 15.38
N PRO A 91 4.30 -31.24 14.65
CA PRO A 91 3.11 -30.46 14.95
C PRO A 91 1.82 -31.23 14.63
N ARG A 92 0.86 -31.12 15.55
CA ARG A 92 -0.52 -31.59 15.45
C ARG A 92 -1.45 -30.43 15.76
N LEU A 93 -2.48 -30.22 14.93
CA LEU A 93 -3.49 -29.18 15.15
C LEU A 93 -4.72 -29.81 15.81
N HIS A 94 -5.27 -29.15 16.82
CA HIS A 94 -6.46 -29.60 17.54
C HIS A 94 -7.49 -28.48 17.67
N GLU A 95 -8.77 -28.85 17.69
CA GLU A 95 -9.84 -27.96 18.13
C GLU A 95 -9.70 -27.62 19.62
N ILE A 96 -10.01 -26.38 19.97
CA ILE A 96 -10.16 -25.92 21.35
C ILE A 96 -11.44 -25.10 21.47
N ARG A 97 -12.08 -25.13 22.64
CA ARG A 97 -13.15 -24.19 23.00
C ARG A 97 -12.55 -22.99 23.73
N ILE A 98 -13.10 -21.83 23.44
CA ILE A 98 -12.83 -20.58 24.16
C ILE A 98 -14.11 -20.18 24.89
N ASP A 99 -14.03 -19.97 26.20
CA ASP A 99 -15.20 -19.69 27.03
C ASP A 99 -15.36 -18.19 27.33
N GLY A 100 -14.37 -17.60 28.00
CA GLY A 100 -14.36 -16.19 28.39
C GLY A 100 -12.96 -15.78 28.84
N GLY A 101 -12.81 -14.54 29.28
CA GLY A 101 -11.50 -14.01 29.63
C GLY A 101 -11.50 -12.86 30.62
N THR A 102 -10.31 -12.48 31.04
CA THR A 102 -10.05 -11.41 32.01
C THR A 102 -9.03 -10.42 31.49
N TRP A 103 -9.22 -9.15 31.82
CA TRP A 103 -8.24 -8.11 31.53
C TRP A 103 -7.08 -8.15 32.51
N VAL A 104 -5.86 -8.18 31.99
CA VAL A 104 -4.61 -8.10 32.75
C VAL A 104 -3.88 -6.82 32.35
N GLU A 105 -3.50 -6.03 33.34
CA GLU A 105 -2.64 -4.86 33.12
C GLU A 105 -1.18 -5.30 33.02
N HIS A 106 -0.48 -4.79 32.03
CA HIS A 106 0.95 -5.00 31.84
C HIS A 106 1.68 -3.71 32.21
N GLU A 107 2.57 -3.81 33.19
CA GLU A 107 3.36 -2.67 33.63
C GLU A 107 4.33 -2.24 32.52
N ILE A 108 4.36 -0.94 32.22
CA ILE A 108 5.38 -0.33 31.37
C ILE A 108 6.38 0.33 32.31
N ALA A 109 7.60 -0.22 32.37
CA ALA A 109 8.61 0.24 33.31
C ALA A 109 9.06 1.68 33.01
N PRO A 110 9.54 2.45 34.02
CA PRO A 110 10.08 3.79 33.80
C PRO A 110 11.19 3.80 32.74
N GLY A 111 11.00 4.55 31.66
CA GLY A 111 11.95 4.65 30.54
C GLY A 111 11.85 3.55 29.48
N GLN A 112 10.99 2.54 29.67
CA GLN A 112 10.69 1.54 28.64
C GLN A 112 9.83 2.16 27.54
N ALA A 113 10.15 1.87 26.27
CA ALA A 113 9.28 2.27 25.18
C ALA A 113 7.99 1.44 25.20
N VAL A 114 6.84 2.07 24.95
CA VAL A 114 5.54 1.37 24.85
C VAL A 114 5.61 0.23 23.82
N ASN A 115 6.34 0.45 22.72
CA ASN A 115 6.56 -0.53 21.67
C ASN A 115 7.28 -1.79 22.18
N ASP A 116 8.24 -1.64 23.10
CA ASP A 116 8.96 -2.77 23.70
C ASP A 116 8.07 -3.56 24.66
N ALA A 117 7.25 -2.87 25.46
CA ALA A 117 6.29 -3.54 26.35
C ALA A 117 5.23 -4.32 25.54
N VAL A 118 4.70 -3.74 24.45
CA VAL A 118 3.78 -4.45 23.55
C VAL A 118 4.46 -5.66 22.91
N ARG A 119 5.71 -5.50 22.47
CA ARG A 119 6.50 -6.62 21.91
C ARG A 119 6.65 -7.75 22.91
N GLU A 120 7.05 -7.48 24.15
CA GLU A 120 7.22 -8.49 25.21
C GLU A 120 5.92 -9.26 25.47
N VAL A 121 4.78 -8.55 25.52
CA VAL A 121 3.47 -9.18 25.70
C VAL A 121 3.11 -10.09 24.52
N LEU A 122 3.35 -9.66 23.29
CA LEU A 122 3.04 -10.46 22.10
C LEU A 122 4.01 -11.63 21.91
N ASP A 123 5.31 -11.43 22.14
CA ASP A 123 6.33 -12.50 22.11
C ASP A 123 5.98 -13.63 23.10
N ALA A 124 5.43 -13.27 24.27
CA ALA A 124 5.06 -14.24 25.29
C ALA A 124 3.74 -14.98 24.97
N ALA A 125 2.79 -14.34 24.30
CA ALA A 125 1.43 -14.85 24.10
C ALA A 125 1.19 -15.48 22.72
N CYS A 126 1.92 -15.03 21.71
CA CYS A 126 1.71 -15.39 20.31
C CYS A 126 2.93 -16.18 19.80
N SER A 127 3.04 -17.44 20.22
CA SER A 127 4.06 -18.38 19.73
C SER A 127 3.42 -19.73 19.37
N PRO A 128 4.03 -20.56 18.49
CA PRO A 128 3.34 -21.68 17.85
C PRO A 128 2.58 -22.64 18.76
N TYR A 129 3.10 -22.97 19.94
CA TYR A 129 2.46 -23.93 20.86
C TYR A 129 1.73 -23.27 22.04
N ARG A 130 1.52 -21.94 22.00
CA ARG A 130 0.65 -21.25 22.97
C ARG A 130 -0.82 -21.59 22.74
N ARG A 131 -1.58 -21.62 23.84
CA ARG A 131 -2.99 -21.99 23.84
C ARG A 131 -3.85 -20.94 24.58
N PRO A 132 -4.54 -20.04 23.87
CA PRO A 132 -4.43 -19.80 22.42
C PRO A 132 -3.14 -19.05 22.05
N SER A 133 -2.81 -19.02 20.76
CA SER A 133 -1.63 -18.32 20.22
C SER A 133 -1.98 -16.97 19.58
N TYR A 134 -2.76 -16.18 20.30
CA TYR A 134 -3.14 -14.84 19.89
C TYR A 134 -3.50 -14.00 21.11
N ARG A 135 -3.53 -12.68 20.94
CA ARG A 135 -3.90 -11.75 22.01
C ARG A 135 -4.52 -10.47 21.48
N LEU A 136 -5.59 -10.03 22.16
CA LEU A 136 -6.07 -8.65 22.09
C LEU A 136 -5.37 -7.81 23.16
N CYS A 137 -4.66 -6.78 22.72
CA CYS A 137 -4.04 -5.77 23.56
C CYS A 137 -4.74 -4.41 23.35
N VAL A 138 -4.77 -3.61 24.41
CA VAL A 138 -5.41 -2.31 24.43
C VAL A 138 -4.51 -1.30 25.15
N LEU A 139 -4.24 -0.18 24.49
CA LEU A 139 -3.63 1.00 25.09
C LEU A 139 -4.70 2.05 25.36
N GLU A 140 -4.94 2.31 26.64
CA GLU A 140 -5.94 3.28 27.10
C GLU A 140 -5.28 4.58 27.57
N ASN A 141 -5.80 5.71 27.11
CA ASN A 141 -5.47 7.02 27.65
C ASN A 141 -6.69 7.96 27.63
N ALA A 142 -6.49 9.21 28.07
CA ALA A 142 -7.56 10.20 28.16
C ALA A 142 -8.24 10.52 26.81
N THR A 143 -7.55 10.30 25.68
CA THR A 143 -8.01 10.63 24.33
C THR A 143 -8.75 9.48 23.66
N GLY A 144 -8.57 8.24 24.12
CA GLY A 144 -9.28 7.08 23.58
C GLY A 144 -8.51 5.78 23.74
N VAL A 145 -8.85 4.84 22.87
CA VAL A 145 -8.38 3.46 22.93
C VAL A 145 -7.68 3.10 21.62
N THR A 146 -6.45 2.59 21.73
CA THR A 146 -5.72 1.98 20.62
C THR A 146 -5.71 0.47 20.82
N VAL A 147 -6.18 -0.27 19.83
CA VAL A 147 -6.24 -1.73 19.81
C VAL A 147 -5.00 -2.26 19.09
N VAL A 148 -4.39 -3.31 19.63
CA VAL A 148 -3.35 -4.10 18.97
C VAL A 148 -3.75 -5.57 19.06
N ILE A 149 -3.97 -6.23 17.94
CA ILE A 149 -4.31 -7.66 17.89
C ILE A 149 -3.14 -8.39 17.27
N GLY A 150 -2.50 -9.27 18.04
CA GLY A 150 -1.43 -10.13 17.55
C GLY A 150 -1.87 -11.59 17.51
N ALA A 151 -1.33 -12.35 16.57
CA ALA A 151 -1.49 -13.79 16.50
C ALA A 151 -0.22 -14.42 15.91
N ASP A 152 0.13 -15.62 16.38
CA ASP A 152 1.14 -16.42 15.71
C ASP A 152 0.74 -16.64 14.25
N HIS A 153 1.72 -16.56 13.36
CA HIS A 153 1.47 -16.55 11.94
C HIS A 153 0.79 -17.84 11.45
N ALA A 154 0.92 -18.98 12.16
CA ALA A 154 0.22 -20.23 11.85
C ALA A 154 -1.31 -20.06 11.70
N HIS A 155 -1.87 -19.03 12.33
CA HIS A 155 -3.31 -18.78 12.37
C HIS A 155 -3.80 -17.69 11.41
N VAL A 156 -2.93 -16.90 10.80
CA VAL A 156 -3.29 -15.63 10.16
C VAL A 156 -2.37 -15.30 8.98
N ASP A 157 -2.87 -14.43 8.10
CA ASP A 157 -2.08 -13.70 7.11
C ASP A 157 -2.52 -12.21 7.11
N MET A 158 -1.88 -11.37 6.30
CA MET A 158 -2.21 -9.93 6.29
C MET A 158 -3.65 -9.63 5.85
N TRP A 159 -4.26 -10.45 4.97
CA TRP A 159 -5.68 -10.31 4.65
C TRP A 159 -6.53 -10.67 5.88
N SER A 160 -6.22 -11.76 6.57
CA SER A 160 -6.91 -12.18 7.80
C SER A 160 -6.90 -11.09 8.87
N MET A 161 -5.80 -10.36 9.02
CA MET A 161 -5.70 -9.24 9.95
C MET A 161 -6.68 -8.09 9.65
N LEU A 162 -6.94 -7.80 8.37
CA LEU A 162 -7.97 -6.83 7.98
C LEU A 162 -9.38 -7.33 8.30
N VAL A 163 -9.64 -8.62 8.04
CA VAL A 163 -10.91 -9.27 8.36
C VAL A 163 -11.15 -9.20 9.87
N ILE A 164 -10.15 -9.54 10.68
CA ILE A 164 -10.21 -9.46 12.14
C ILE A 164 -10.51 -8.02 12.60
N ALA A 165 -9.79 -7.02 12.08
CA ALA A 165 -10.00 -5.63 12.48
C ALA A 165 -11.40 -5.13 12.10
N ARG A 166 -11.86 -5.40 10.87
CA ARG A 166 -13.22 -5.08 10.42
C ARG A 166 -14.26 -5.74 11.33
N ASP A 167 -14.09 -7.04 11.59
CA ASP A 167 -15.06 -7.83 12.34
C ASP A 167 -15.12 -7.41 13.81
N LEU A 168 -13.99 -7.03 14.42
CA LEU A 168 -13.98 -6.46 15.78
C LEU A 168 -14.80 -5.17 15.82
N MET A 169 -14.59 -4.24 14.88
CA MET A 169 -15.33 -2.98 14.84
C MET A 169 -16.84 -3.23 14.60
N ALA A 170 -17.18 -4.13 13.68
CA ALA A 170 -18.57 -4.50 13.42
C ALA A 170 -19.25 -5.12 14.64
N ALA A 171 -18.53 -5.93 15.43
CA ALA A 171 -19.03 -6.52 16.66
C ALA A 171 -19.19 -5.48 17.78
N VAL A 172 -18.28 -4.50 17.89
CA VAL A 172 -18.44 -3.38 18.82
C VAL A 172 -19.71 -2.59 18.52
N ASP A 173 -19.96 -2.26 17.25
CA ASP A 173 -21.15 -1.50 16.84
C ASP A 173 -22.44 -2.32 17.00
N ALA A 174 -22.40 -3.61 16.66
CA ALA A 174 -23.52 -4.53 16.90
C ALA A 174 -23.89 -4.66 18.39
N GLY A 175 -22.87 -4.78 19.25
CA GLY A 175 -23.06 -4.87 20.70
C GLY A 175 -23.74 -3.61 21.28
N ARG A 176 -23.41 -2.42 20.77
CA ARG A 176 -24.09 -1.17 21.17
C ARG A 176 -25.58 -1.16 20.81
N GLU A 177 -25.92 -1.80 19.71
CA GLU A 177 -27.29 -1.88 19.18
C GLU A 177 -28.06 -3.09 19.72
N GLY A 178 -27.42 -3.94 20.55
CA GLY A 178 -28.04 -5.15 21.09
C GLY A 178 -28.36 -6.21 20.03
N ARG A 179 -27.61 -6.23 18.92
CA ARG A 179 -27.79 -7.17 17.80
C ARG A 179 -26.59 -8.12 17.68
N ASP A 180 -26.82 -9.26 17.05
CA ASP A 180 -25.73 -10.11 16.58
C ASP A 180 -25.06 -9.46 15.35
N PRO A 181 -23.72 -9.29 15.33
CA PRO A 181 -23.03 -8.79 14.15
C PRO A 181 -23.17 -9.68 12.92
N TRP A 182 -23.43 -11.00 13.07
CA TRP A 182 -23.44 -11.92 11.93
C TRP A 182 -24.51 -13.01 12.01
N SER A 183 -25.04 -13.44 10.86
CA SER A 183 -26.04 -14.52 10.79
C SER A 183 -25.45 -15.93 10.69
N ALA A 184 -24.16 -16.04 10.37
CA ALA A 184 -23.45 -17.32 10.19
C ALA A 184 -21.94 -17.16 10.46
N PRO A 185 -21.24 -18.24 10.88
CA PRO A 185 -19.78 -18.24 11.01
C PRO A 185 -19.11 -18.07 9.64
N ALA A 186 -17.84 -17.64 9.64
CA ALA A 186 -17.02 -17.66 8.44
C ALA A 186 -16.59 -19.11 8.12
N ALA A 187 -16.34 -19.40 6.85
CA ALA A 187 -15.75 -20.68 6.44
C ALA A 187 -14.44 -20.93 7.21
N ALA A 188 -14.17 -22.18 7.60
CA ALA A 188 -13.03 -22.47 8.46
C ALA A 188 -11.77 -22.75 7.62
N PHE A 189 -10.61 -22.22 8.05
CA PHE A 189 -9.34 -22.47 7.35
C PHE A 189 -8.97 -23.96 7.20
N VAL A 190 -9.41 -24.81 8.13
CA VAL A 190 -9.20 -26.26 8.04
C VAL A 190 -9.97 -26.91 6.88
N GLU A 191 -11.10 -26.34 6.46
CA GLU A 191 -11.85 -26.79 5.27
C GLU A 191 -11.06 -26.45 4.00
N HIS A 192 -10.46 -25.26 3.95
CA HIS A 192 -9.56 -24.87 2.86
C HIS A 192 -8.30 -25.75 2.81
N THR A 193 -7.70 -26.04 3.97
CA THR A 193 -6.56 -26.97 4.07
C THR A 193 -6.92 -28.36 3.54
N THR A 194 -8.11 -28.85 3.89
CA THR A 194 -8.61 -30.15 3.39
C THR A 194 -8.80 -30.11 1.87
N SER A 195 -9.43 -29.05 1.35
CA SER A 195 -9.59 -28.84 -0.10
C SER A 195 -8.25 -28.84 -0.86
N LEU A 196 -7.20 -28.22 -0.30
CA LEU A 196 -5.86 -28.25 -0.89
C LEU A 196 -5.21 -29.65 -0.86
N LEU A 197 -5.39 -30.41 0.22
CA LEU A 197 -4.86 -31.77 0.34
C LEU A 197 -5.54 -32.77 -0.61
N GLU A 198 -6.80 -32.51 -0.97
CA GLU A 198 -7.59 -33.33 -1.90
C GLU A 198 -7.34 -32.98 -3.38
N ARG A 199 -6.56 -31.93 -3.67
CA ARG A 199 -6.24 -31.55 -5.06
C ARG A 199 -5.39 -32.62 -5.76
N PRO A 200 -5.52 -32.74 -7.10
CA PRO A 200 -4.61 -33.54 -7.89
C PRO A 200 -3.16 -33.07 -7.73
N SER A 201 -2.23 -34.02 -7.84
CA SER A 201 -0.80 -33.73 -7.94
C SER A 201 -0.47 -32.78 -9.09
N ALA A 202 0.63 -32.05 -8.95
CA ALA A 202 1.14 -31.14 -9.96
C ALA A 202 1.49 -31.89 -11.26
N PRO A 203 1.13 -31.32 -12.43
CA PRO A 203 1.54 -31.85 -13.73
C PRO A 203 3.06 -31.95 -13.87
N ASP A 204 3.53 -32.90 -14.69
CA ASP A 204 4.97 -33.14 -14.89
C ASP A 204 5.74 -31.90 -15.36
N ASP A 205 5.13 -31.05 -16.18
CA ASP A 205 5.79 -29.83 -16.65
C ASP A 205 5.96 -28.79 -15.53
N VAL A 206 5.02 -28.71 -14.59
CA VAL A 206 5.14 -27.86 -13.38
C VAL A 206 6.26 -28.40 -12.49
N ARG A 207 6.31 -29.72 -12.26
CA ARG A 207 7.37 -30.36 -11.46
C ARG A 207 8.76 -30.17 -12.09
N ARG A 208 8.88 -30.39 -13.40
CA ARG A 208 10.12 -30.14 -14.15
C ARG A 208 10.56 -28.68 -14.01
N ARG A 209 9.62 -27.73 -14.13
CA ARG A 209 9.93 -26.31 -14.01
C ARG A 209 10.44 -25.94 -12.61
N TRP A 210 9.82 -26.46 -11.55
CA TRP A 210 10.33 -26.31 -10.17
C TRP A 210 11.74 -26.89 -10.00
N ALA A 211 11.99 -28.09 -10.56
CA ALA A 211 13.32 -28.70 -10.52
C ALA A 211 14.38 -27.87 -11.25
N ASP A 212 14.04 -27.29 -12.41
CA ASP A 212 14.91 -26.38 -13.15
C ASP A 212 15.22 -25.12 -12.32
N ILE A 213 14.21 -24.50 -11.71
CA ILE A 213 14.37 -23.31 -10.87
C ILE A 213 15.27 -23.58 -9.65
N ILE A 214 15.05 -24.70 -8.95
CA ILE A 214 15.85 -25.07 -7.78
C ILE A 214 17.30 -25.36 -8.20
N ARG A 215 17.51 -26.07 -9.31
CA ARG A 215 18.86 -26.30 -9.87
C ARG A 215 19.55 -24.98 -10.21
N ASP A 216 18.86 -24.08 -10.89
CA ASP A 216 19.40 -22.79 -11.34
C ASP A 216 19.59 -21.80 -10.17
N SER A 217 19.00 -22.09 -9.01
CA SER A 217 19.19 -21.40 -7.73
C SER A 217 20.30 -22.03 -6.86
N GLY A 218 20.97 -23.08 -7.34
CA GLY A 218 22.06 -23.76 -6.65
C GLY A 218 21.62 -24.89 -5.72
N GLY A 219 20.48 -25.53 -6.00
CA GLY A 219 19.94 -26.65 -5.22
C GLY A 219 19.06 -26.25 -4.04
N ALA A 220 18.73 -24.97 -3.90
CA ALA A 220 17.88 -24.43 -2.84
C ALA A 220 16.89 -23.40 -3.39
N MET A 221 15.99 -22.91 -2.54
CA MET A 221 15.11 -21.79 -2.85
C MET A 221 15.92 -20.53 -3.22
N PRO A 222 15.33 -19.62 -4.04
CA PRO A 222 16.00 -18.41 -4.49
C PRO A 222 16.63 -17.59 -3.36
N ARG A 223 17.85 -17.08 -3.61
CA ARG A 223 18.63 -16.26 -2.70
C ARG A 223 18.82 -14.86 -3.24
N PHE A 224 19.13 -13.92 -2.35
CA PHE A 224 19.44 -12.55 -2.74
C PHE A 224 20.67 -12.57 -3.66
N PRO A 225 20.66 -11.82 -4.78
CA PRO A 225 21.65 -11.99 -5.83
C PRO A 225 23.03 -11.38 -5.50
N LEU A 226 23.15 -10.69 -4.36
CA LEU A 226 24.39 -10.08 -3.88
C LEU A 226 24.76 -10.64 -2.50
N PRO A 227 26.04 -10.60 -2.11
CA PRO A 227 26.49 -11.04 -0.79
C PRO A 227 25.78 -10.30 0.36
N LEU A 228 25.52 -11.02 1.46
CA LEU A 228 24.88 -10.48 2.67
C LEU A 228 25.81 -10.53 3.90
N GLY A 229 27.07 -10.93 3.75
CA GLY A 229 27.96 -11.20 4.87
C GLY A 229 27.87 -12.64 5.38
N PRO A 230 28.24 -12.87 6.65
CA PRO A 230 28.22 -14.20 7.27
C PRO A 230 26.82 -14.85 7.21
N PRO A 231 26.74 -16.18 6.99
CA PRO A 231 25.49 -16.88 6.68
C PRO A 231 24.60 -17.17 7.90
N GLU A 232 25.10 -16.95 9.12
CA GLU A 232 24.29 -17.05 10.33
C GLU A 232 23.25 -15.93 10.41
N PRO A 233 22.12 -16.13 11.12
CA PRO A 233 21.16 -15.07 11.37
C PRO A 233 21.77 -13.89 12.13
N HIS A 234 21.45 -12.67 11.70
CA HIS A 234 21.82 -11.42 12.37
C HIS A 234 20.57 -10.65 12.76
N ARG A 235 20.71 -9.73 13.71
CA ARG A 235 19.63 -8.78 14.00
C ARG A 235 19.14 -8.13 12.72
N GLU A 236 17.83 -8.10 12.53
CA GLU A 236 17.28 -7.53 11.31
C GLU A 236 17.50 -6.00 11.21
N ARG A 237 17.59 -5.54 9.98
CA ARG A 237 17.47 -4.14 9.58
C ARG A 237 16.18 -4.01 8.78
N VAL A 238 15.30 -3.09 9.18
CA VAL A 238 14.05 -2.79 8.47
C VAL A 238 14.12 -1.40 7.85
N GLU A 239 13.96 -1.33 6.53
CA GLU A 239 13.77 -0.09 5.80
C GLU A 239 12.33 0.03 5.30
N VAL A 240 11.75 1.22 5.45
CA VAL A 240 10.44 1.57 4.90
C VAL A 240 10.62 2.80 4.01
N ARG A 241 10.20 2.70 2.74
CA ARG A 241 10.36 3.72 1.72
C ARG A 241 9.01 4.04 1.09
N ASP A 242 8.62 5.31 1.08
CA ASP A 242 7.52 5.79 0.24
C ASP A 242 8.05 5.87 -1.21
N VAL A 243 7.68 4.92 -2.07
CA VAL A 243 8.24 4.77 -3.42
C VAL A 243 7.58 5.75 -4.37
N LEU A 244 6.26 5.64 -4.52
CA LEU A 244 5.43 6.49 -5.37
C LEU A 244 4.33 7.10 -4.49
N ASP A 245 4.04 8.38 -4.65
CA ASP A 245 2.83 8.97 -4.08
C ASP A 245 1.59 8.64 -4.93
N ALA A 246 0.43 9.15 -4.56
CA ALA A 246 -0.81 8.91 -5.31
C ALA A 246 -0.75 9.41 -6.78
N ASP A 247 0.00 10.47 -7.08
CA ASP A 247 0.19 10.93 -8.47
C ASP A 247 1.06 9.99 -9.27
N ASP A 248 2.25 9.73 -8.73
CA ASP A 248 3.25 8.92 -9.40
C ASP A 248 2.74 7.47 -9.55
N SER A 249 1.97 6.96 -8.59
CA SER A 249 1.32 5.64 -8.67
C SER A 249 0.30 5.59 -9.81
N ALA A 250 -0.51 6.64 -9.94
CA ALA A 250 -1.53 6.68 -10.97
C ALA A 250 -0.92 6.87 -12.38
N ALA A 251 0.22 7.57 -12.47
CA ALA A 251 1.03 7.63 -13.69
C ALA A 251 1.62 6.24 -14.01
N PHE A 252 2.22 5.57 -13.04
CA PHE A 252 2.75 4.22 -13.19
C PHE A 252 1.69 3.20 -13.65
N GLU A 253 0.46 3.28 -13.13
CA GLU A 253 -0.70 2.50 -13.61
C GLU A 253 -1.09 2.81 -15.05
N ALA A 254 -0.99 4.07 -15.47
CA ALA A 254 -1.24 4.43 -16.86
C ALA A 254 -0.15 3.89 -17.79
N GLN A 255 1.11 3.82 -17.32
CA GLN A 255 2.17 3.13 -18.07
C GLN A 255 1.80 1.66 -18.26
N ALA A 256 1.46 0.99 -17.16
CA ALA A 256 1.15 -0.43 -17.16
C ALA A 256 0.04 -0.75 -18.16
N ARG A 257 -1.05 0.03 -18.13
CA ARG A 257 -2.14 -0.07 -19.12
C ARG A 257 -1.69 0.23 -20.55
N GLY A 258 -0.83 1.22 -20.76
CA GLY A 258 -0.27 1.55 -22.08
C GLY A 258 0.57 0.42 -22.67
N ASP A 259 1.30 -0.29 -21.82
CA ASP A 259 2.13 -1.44 -22.20
C ASP A 259 1.33 -2.76 -22.23
N GLY A 260 0.07 -2.74 -21.77
CA GLY A 260 -0.83 -3.90 -21.72
C GLY A 260 -0.46 -4.90 -20.63
N VAL A 261 0.07 -4.44 -19.49
CA VAL A 261 0.55 -5.27 -18.37
C VAL A 261 0.07 -4.71 -17.03
N SER A 262 0.27 -5.48 -15.94
CA SER A 262 -0.03 -5.01 -14.58
C SER A 262 1.06 -4.10 -14.01
N THR A 263 0.73 -3.35 -12.95
CA THR A 263 1.72 -2.55 -12.21
C THR A 263 2.79 -3.41 -11.56
N LEU A 264 2.42 -4.60 -11.09
CA LEU A 264 3.36 -5.61 -10.61
C LEU A 264 4.36 -5.99 -11.72
N ALA A 265 3.90 -6.26 -12.93
CA ALA A 265 4.79 -6.59 -14.05
C ALA A 265 5.80 -5.47 -14.34
N LEU A 266 5.37 -4.20 -14.32
CA LEU A 266 6.31 -3.08 -14.44
C LEU A 266 7.30 -2.98 -13.28
N ALA A 267 6.87 -3.28 -12.05
CA ALA A 267 7.79 -3.35 -10.92
C ALA A 267 8.82 -4.49 -11.10
N VAL A 268 8.39 -5.64 -11.64
CA VAL A 268 9.27 -6.76 -12.01
C VAL A 268 10.27 -6.36 -13.10
N VAL A 269 9.87 -5.54 -14.09
CA VAL A 269 10.81 -4.96 -15.07
C VAL A 269 11.92 -4.18 -14.36
N ALA A 270 11.54 -3.28 -13.44
CA ALA A 270 12.51 -2.47 -12.70
C ALA A 270 13.45 -3.33 -11.84
N MET A 271 12.89 -4.30 -11.09
CA MET A 271 13.69 -5.23 -10.28
C MET A 271 14.62 -6.09 -11.14
N THR A 272 14.16 -6.58 -12.29
CA THR A 272 14.98 -7.35 -13.24
C THR A 272 16.14 -6.52 -13.78
N ALA A 273 15.88 -5.27 -14.17
CA ALA A 273 16.91 -4.37 -14.65
C ALA A 273 17.99 -4.09 -13.59
N VAL A 274 17.58 -3.84 -12.35
CA VAL A 274 18.50 -3.57 -11.23
C VAL A 274 19.32 -4.80 -10.87
N THR A 275 18.67 -5.96 -10.74
CA THR A 275 19.38 -7.23 -10.46
C THR A 275 20.40 -7.55 -11.55
N ARG A 276 20.06 -7.36 -12.83
CA ARG A 276 21.02 -7.54 -13.92
C ARG A 276 22.17 -6.54 -13.88
N ALA A 277 21.89 -5.28 -13.55
CA ALA A 277 22.91 -4.24 -13.49
C ALA A 277 23.93 -4.49 -12.37
N LEU A 278 23.47 -4.94 -11.19
CA LEU A 278 24.33 -5.14 -10.02
C LEU A 278 24.94 -6.54 -9.93
N ALA A 279 24.19 -7.59 -10.27
CA ALA A 279 24.62 -8.97 -10.06
C ALA A 279 24.89 -9.74 -11.37
N GLY A 280 24.48 -9.20 -12.53
CA GLY A 280 24.66 -9.88 -13.82
C GLY A 280 23.80 -11.14 -14.00
N THR A 281 22.81 -11.36 -13.13
CA THR A 281 21.94 -12.56 -13.10
C THR A 281 20.48 -12.23 -13.34
N ALA A 282 19.66 -13.25 -13.58
CA ALA A 282 18.20 -13.10 -13.63
C ALA A 282 17.64 -12.79 -12.23
N LEU A 283 16.53 -12.06 -12.16
CA LEU A 283 15.76 -11.94 -10.93
C LEU A 283 15.15 -13.30 -10.62
N ARG A 284 15.49 -13.87 -9.47
CA ARG A 284 14.83 -15.04 -8.89
C ARG A 284 14.47 -14.72 -7.46
N ALA A 285 13.20 -14.83 -7.12
CA ALA A 285 12.73 -14.62 -5.76
C ALA A 285 11.58 -15.56 -5.47
N ILE A 286 11.48 -15.98 -4.21
CA ILE A 286 10.26 -16.60 -3.70
C ILE A 286 9.15 -15.58 -3.86
N PHE A 287 8.05 -16.00 -4.46
CA PHE A 287 6.93 -15.16 -4.82
C PHE A 287 5.67 -15.72 -4.17
N PRO A 288 5.22 -15.15 -3.06
CA PRO A 288 4.02 -15.61 -2.38
C PRO A 288 2.81 -15.40 -3.29
N VAL A 289 1.82 -16.28 -3.21
CA VAL A 289 0.52 -16.11 -3.89
C VAL A 289 -0.60 -16.53 -2.93
N HIS A 290 -1.74 -15.86 -2.98
CA HIS A 290 -2.87 -16.28 -2.16
C HIS A 290 -3.60 -17.46 -2.81
N SER A 291 -4.24 -18.28 -1.98
CA SER A 291 -5.07 -19.41 -2.40
C SER A 291 -6.57 -19.16 -2.22
N ARG A 292 -6.95 -17.90 -1.94
CA ARG A 292 -8.35 -17.42 -1.86
C ARG A 292 -8.91 -17.08 -3.25
N TYR A 293 -9.19 -18.09 -4.06
CA TYR A 293 -9.77 -17.88 -5.41
C TYR A 293 -11.30 -17.84 -5.39
N GLU A 294 -11.92 -18.43 -4.38
CA GLU A 294 -13.37 -18.51 -4.25
C GLU A 294 -13.87 -17.53 -3.19
N GLN A 295 -15.03 -16.91 -3.47
CA GLN A 295 -15.64 -15.91 -2.59
C GLN A 295 -15.87 -16.41 -1.16
N THR A 296 -16.10 -17.72 -0.98
CA THR A 296 -16.29 -18.35 0.34
C THR A 296 -15.11 -18.13 1.29
N TRP A 297 -13.89 -17.90 0.77
CA TRP A 297 -12.68 -17.70 1.58
C TRP A 297 -12.39 -16.23 1.90
N HIS A 298 -13.09 -15.27 1.28
CA HIS A 298 -12.79 -13.83 1.41
C HIS A 298 -12.92 -13.30 2.84
N ASP A 299 -13.86 -13.87 3.60
CA ASP A 299 -14.10 -13.55 5.02
C ASP A 299 -13.46 -14.57 5.97
N SER A 300 -12.70 -15.55 5.46
CA SER A 300 -12.03 -16.54 6.29
C SER A 300 -10.68 -16.04 6.81
N VAL A 301 -10.44 -16.29 8.09
CA VAL A 301 -9.17 -16.04 8.79
C VAL A 301 -8.35 -17.34 8.80
N GLY A 302 -7.08 -17.26 8.40
CA GLY A 302 -6.16 -18.40 8.29
C GLY A 302 -4.90 -18.05 7.51
N TRP A 303 -3.98 -19.01 7.34
CA TRP A 303 -2.80 -18.85 6.50
C TRP A 303 -3.09 -19.28 5.06
N PHE A 304 -3.67 -18.39 4.24
CA PHE A 304 -4.05 -18.74 2.86
C PHE A 304 -2.96 -18.43 1.83
N ILE A 305 -1.76 -18.08 2.27
CA ILE A 305 -0.64 -17.85 1.36
C ILE A 305 0.06 -19.16 1.05
N THR A 306 0.32 -19.40 -0.22
CA THR A 306 1.21 -20.43 -0.73
C THR A 306 2.38 -19.79 -1.48
N ASN A 307 3.37 -20.58 -1.86
CA ASN A 307 4.65 -20.06 -2.34
C ASN A 307 4.89 -20.49 -3.78
N SER A 308 5.48 -19.59 -4.54
CA SER A 308 5.97 -19.82 -5.89
C SER A 308 7.37 -19.23 -6.03
N VAL A 309 7.90 -19.25 -7.25
CA VAL A 309 9.12 -18.54 -7.61
C VAL A 309 8.83 -17.65 -8.81
N LEU A 310 9.17 -16.37 -8.66
CA LEU A 310 9.25 -15.42 -9.76
C LEU A 310 10.65 -15.50 -10.35
N GLU A 311 10.76 -15.88 -11.62
CA GLU A 311 11.99 -15.83 -12.39
C GLU A 311 11.82 -14.89 -13.59
N SER A 312 12.67 -13.87 -13.70
CA SER A 312 12.67 -12.92 -14.81
C SER A 312 14.10 -12.58 -15.24
N ALA A 313 14.43 -12.90 -16.49
CA ALA A 313 15.74 -12.61 -17.08
C ALA A 313 15.73 -11.40 -18.03
N VAL A 314 14.56 -10.97 -18.48
CA VAL A 314 14.38 -9.90 -19.47
C VAL A 314 13.59 -8.76 -18.84
N ALA A 315 14.17 -7.57 -18.85
CA ALA A 315 13.57 -6.37 -18.27
C ALA A 315 12.64 -5.67 -19.28
N GLU A 316 11.66 -6.40 -19.81
CA GLU A 316 10.66 -5.89 -20.76
C GLU A 316 9.24 -6.19 -20.25
N PRO A 317 8.25 -5.29 -20.46
CA PRO A 317 6.92 -5.43 -19.86
C PRO A 317 6.25 -6.78 -20.14
N ARG A 318 6.27 -7.24 -21.41
CA ARG A 318 5.60 -8.50 -21.81
C ARG A 318 6.25 -9.73 -21.18
N ASP A 319 7.58 -9.77 -21.12
CA ASP A 319 8.32 -10.86 -20.49
C ASP A 319 8.11 -10.90 -18.98
N ALA A 320 8.09 -9.73 -18.33
CA ALA A 320 7.78 -9.63 -16.90
C ALA A 320 6.34 -10.08 -16.58
N ALA A 321 5.36 -9.71 -17.42
CA ALA A 321 3.99 -10.19 -17.27
C ALA A 321 3.88 -11.71 -17.47
N ALA A 322 4.65 -12.28 -18.42
CA ALA A 322 4.72 -13.72 -18.60
C ALA A 322 5.35 -14.43 -17.39
N ALA A 323 6.39 -13.84 -16.79
CA ALA A 323 7.03 -14.34 -15.57
C ALA A 323 6.08 -14.34 -14.36
N VAL A 324 5.30 -13.27 -14.18
CA VAL A 324 4.28 -13.19 -13.12
C VAL A 324 3.21 -14.27 -13.33
N LYS A 325 2.71 -14.42 -14.56
CA LYS A 325 1.72 -15.45 -14.90
C LYS A 325 2.26 -16.88 -14.67
N GLU A 326 3.53 -17.12 -15.02
CA GLU A 326 4.19 -18.40 -14.73
C GLU A 326 4.27 -18.63 -13.21
N ALA A 327 4.68 -17.63 -12.43
CA ALA A 327 4.75 -17.74 -10.97
C ALA A 327 3.37 -18.06 -10.36
N VAL A 328 2.29 -17.41 -10.80
CA VAL A 328 0.92 -17.73 -10.36
C VAL A 328 0.54 -19.18 -10.71
N ARG A 329 0.84 -19.63 -11.93
CA ARG A 329 0.59 -21.01 -12.36
C ARG A 329 1.35 -22.03 -11.51
N LEU A 330 2.62 -21.76 -11.21
CA LEU A 330 3.46 -22.64 -10.38
C LEU A 330 2.94 -22.74 -8.95
N GLY A 331 2.46 -21.64 -8.36
CA GLY A 331 1.91 -21.60 -7.01
C GLY A 331 0.48 -22.10 -6.88
N SER A 332 -0.19 -22.44 -7.99
CA SER A 332 -1.57 -22.96 -7.97
C SER A 332 -1.68 -24.42 -7.53
N TRP A 333 -0.54 -25.11 -7.36
CA TRP A 333 -0.45 -26.54 -7.04
C TRP A 333 0.05 -26.78 -5.61
N PRO A 334 -0.33 -27.91 -4.97
CA PRO A 334 0.11 -28.21 -3.61
C PRO A 334 1.64 -28.31 -3.49
N LEU A 335 2.26 -27.46 -2.67
CA LEU A 335 3.72 -27.44 -2.49
C LEU A 335 4.29 -28.73 -1.89
N ALA A 336 3.54 -29.39 -1.01
CA ALA A 336 3.96 -30.66 -0.43
C ALA A 336 4.26 -31.72 -1.50
N ASP A 337 3.46 -31.73 -2.57
CA ASP A 337 3.59 -32.62 -3.71
C ASP A 337 4.76 -32.22 -4.61
N VAL A 338 4.89 -30.93 -4.92
CA VAL A 338 5.97 -30.38 -5.76
C VAL A 338 7.35 -30.57 -5.14
N LEU A 339 7.46 -30.36 -3.82
CA LEU A 339 8.72 -30.30 -3.09
C LEU A 339 9.10 -31.64 -2.42
N GLU A 340 8.31 -32.69 -2.61
CA GLU A 340 8.59 -34.06 -2.15
C GLU A 340 10.03 -34.52 -2.49
N PRO A 341 10.59 -34.27 -3.69
CA PRO A 341 11.95 -34.73 -4.03
C PRO A 341 13.07 -34.17 -3.13
N TRP A 342 12.81 -33.07 -2.41
CA TRP A 342 13.74 -32.45 -1.47
C TRP A 342 13.37 -32.71 -0.01
N GLY A 343 12.35 -33.54 0.27
CA GLY A 343 11.86 -33.80 1.62
C GLY A 343 11.12 -32.61 2.25
N GLY A 344 10.77 -31.59 1.46
CA GLY A 344 10.26 -30.31 1.93
C GLY A 344 10.89 -29.14 1.18
N MET A 345 10.74 -27.93 1.70
CA MET A 345 11.30 -26.74 1.06
C MET A 345 12.83 -26.70 1.23
N PRO A 346 13.63 -26.73 0.14
CA PRO A 346 15.08 -26.76 0.24
C PRO A 346 15.60 -25.36 0.57
N VAL A 347 16.11 -25.20 1.79
CA VAL A 347 16.45 -23.89 2.36
C VAL A 347 17.96 -23.66 2.37
N ALA A 348 18.40 -22.42 2.11
CA ALA A 348 19.80 -22.00 2.21
C ALA A 348 19.90 -20.53 2.67
N PRO A 349 21.05 -20.12 3.28
CA PRO A 349 21.24 -18.74 3.76
C PRO A 349 21.03 -17.70 2.67
N GLY A 350 20.41 -16.59 3.05
CA GLY A 350 20.20 -15.46 2.14
C GLY A 350 18.98 -15.62 1.25
N MET A 351 17.95 -16.36 1.67
CA MET A 351 16.71 -16.47 0.89
C MET A 351 16.17 -15.09 0.51
N PHE A 352 15.61 -14.98 -0.69
CA PHE A 352 15.05 -13.74 -1.20
C PHE A 352 13.60 -13.91 -1.58
N ALA A 353 12.72 -13.12 -0.97
CA ALA A 353 11.30 -13.09 -1.31
C ALA A 353 10.78 -11.70 -1.62
N ILE A 354 9.82 -11.65 -2.54
CA ILE A 354 9.15 -10.43 -2.97
C ILE A 354 7.64 -10.66 -2.89
N SER A 355 6.95 -9.81 -2.13
CA SER A 355 5.50 -9.80 -2.02
C SER A 355 4.90 -8.50 -2.59
N TRP A 356 3.66 -8.59 -3.08
CA TRP A 356 2.96 -7.47 -3.70
C TRP A 356 1.48 -7.37 -3.27
N LEU A 357 1.15 -6.43 -2.38
CA LEU A 357 -0.21 -6.25 -1.89
C LEU A 357 -0.85 -4.96 -2.38
N ASP A 358 -1.90 -5.05 -3.20
CA ASP A 358 -2.77 -3.92 -3.49
C ASP A 358 -4.01 -3.94 -2.57
N LEU A 359 -3.98 -3.10 -1.54
CA LEU A 359 -5.06 -2.99 -0.56
C LEU A 359 -6.36 -2.45 -1.16
N ARG A 360 -6.31 -1.78 -2.31
CA ARG A 360 -7.48 -1.15 -2.95
C ARG A 360 -8.34 -2.20 -3.65
N ARG A 361 -7.74 -3.33 -4.02
CA ARG A 361 -8.39 -4.43 -4.74
C ARG A 361 -8.90 -5.55 -3.81
N LEU A 362 -8.51 -5.55 -2.52
CA LEU A 362 -9.06 -6.52 -1.56
C LEU A 362 -10.57 -6.31 -1.33
N PRO A 363 -11.36 -7.41 -1.22
CA PRO A 363 -12.79 -7.34 -0.86
C PRO A 363 -13.05 -6.74 0.51
N VAL A 364 -12.13 -6.93 1.45
CA VAL A 364 -12.19 -6.34 2.80
C VAL A 364 -11.61 -4.93 2.78
N ARG A 365 -12.35 -3.96 3.33
CA ARG A 365 -11.93 -2.56 3.44
C ARG A 365 -12.19 -2.00 4.83
N ILE A 366 -11.22 -1.22 5.32
CA ILE A 366 -11.35 -0.40 6.52
C ILE A 366 -10.84 1.01 6.21
N ASP A 367 -11.33 2.03 6.92
CA ASP A 367 -10.80 3.39 6.83
C ASP A 367 -9.42 3.46 7.54
N SER A 368 -8.40 2.91 6.88
CA SER A 368 -7.07 2.79 7.48
C SER A 368 -6.45 4.15 7.82
N VAL A 369 -6.87 5.23 7.16
CA VAL A 369 -6.38 6.59 7.44
C VAL A 369 -7.08 7.16 8.66
N GLY A 370 -8.41 7.12 8.72
CA GLY A 370 -9.17 7.61 9.87
C GLY A 370 -8.91 6.81 11.15
N LEU A 371 -8.55 5.54 11.02
CA LEU A 371 -8.22 4.63 12.12
C LEU A 371 -6.72 4.66 12.53
N ASP A 372 -5.86 5.38 11.80
CA ASP A 372 -4.39 5.28 11.96
C ASP A 372 -3.90 3.82 11.97
N ALA A 373 -4.50 2.99 11.10
CA ALA A 373 -4.29 1.56 11.11
C ALA A 373 -2.91 1.21 10.53
N GLN A 374 -2.25 0.22 11.15
CA GLN A 374 -0.90 -0.22 10.81
C GLN A 374 -0.82 -1.74 10.93
N TYR A 375 -0.25 -2.39 9.91
CA TYR A 375 0.27 -3.75 10.10
C TYR A 375 1.59 -3.68 10.85
N VAL A 376 1.84 -4.72 11.65
CA VAL A 376 2.99 -4.78 12.56
C VAL A 376 3.71 -6.11 12.36
N GLY A 377 4.95 -6.02 11.91
CA GLY A 377 5.90 -7.12 11.97
C GLY A 377 6.60 -7.17 13.32
N ALA A 378 6.81 -8.39 13.82
CA ALA A 378 7.66 -8.67 14.95
C ALA A 378 9.13 -8.25 14.74
N ALA A 379 9.92 -8.33 15.82
CA ALA A 379 11.36 -8.14 15.77
C ALA A 379 12.10 -9.47 15.84
N ILE A 380 12.89 -9.82 14.83
CA ILE A 380 13.59 -11.10 14.74
C ILE A 380 15.07 -10.96 14.33
N ASP A 381 15.77 -12.09 14.33
CA ASP A 381 17.05 -12.25 13.65
C ASP A 381 16.81 -12.95 12.31
N THR A 382 17.53 -12.57 11.26
CA THR A 382 17.33 -13.09 9.92
C THR A 382 18.65 -13.23 9.17
N ASP A 383 18.70 -14.14 8.19
CA ASP A 383 19.79 -14.25 7.22
C ASP A 383 19.37 -13.90 5.78
N GLY A 384 18.06 -13.77 5.53
CA GLY A 384 17.47 -13.52 4.22
C GLY A 384 17.10 -12.06 3.95
N VAL A 385 16.63 -11.78 2.73
CA VAL A 385 16.10 -10.49 2.30
C VAL A 385 14.64 -10.64 1.93
N MET A 386 13.77 -9.86 2.56
CA MET A 386 12.33 -9.92 2.30
C MET A 386 11.81 -8.54 1.94
N LEU A 387 11.10 -8.47 0.81
CA LEU A 387 10.63 -7.23 0.21
C LEU A 387 9.11 -7.25 0.08
N TRP A 388 8.43 -6.24 0.61
CA TRP A 388 6.99 -6.08 0.47
C TRP A 388 6.66 -4.76 -0.21
N PHE A 389 5.96 -4.85 -1.32
CA PHE A 389 5.28 -3.72 -1.93
C PHE A 389 3.85 -3.67 -1.41
N ILE A 390 3.44 -2.49 -0.93
CA ILE A 390 2.08 -2.23 -0.46
C ILE A 390 1.55 -1.02 -1.20
N LEU A 391 0.49 -1.23 -1.96
CA LEU A 391 -0.19 -0.21 -2.73
C LEU A 391 -1.51 0.14 -2.02
N ASP A 392 -1.67 1.40 -1.67
CA ASP A 392 -2.88 1.94 -1.04
C ASP A 392 -3.28 3.30 -1.64
N GLU A 393 -4.32 3.93 -1.10
CA GLU A 393 -4.83 5.23 -1.56
C GLU A 393 -3.78 6.37 -1.50
N SER A 394 -2.72 6.20 -0.72
CA SER A 394 -1.66 7.19 -0.54
C SER A 394 -0.45 6.96 -1.46
N GLY A 395 -0.35 5.78 -2.08
CA GLY A 395 0.64 5.42 -3.09
C GLY A 395 1.27 4.04 -2.90
N LEU A 396 2.43 3.83 -3.53
CA LEU A 396 3.24 2.62 -3.42
C LEU A 396 4.28 2.77 -2.30
N HIS A 397 4.23 1.89 -1.32
CA HIS A 397 5.18 1.78 -0.22
C HIS A 397 5.99 0.51 -0.35
N LEU A 398 7.25 0.57 0.03
CA LEU A 398 8.15 -0.58 0.07
C LEU A 398 8.63 -0.75 1.51
N ARG A 399 8.53 -1.96 2.03
CA ARG A 399 9.26 -2.40 3.23
C ARG A 399 10.29 -3.43 2.79
N CYS A 400 11.51 -3.31 3.28
CA CYS A 400 12.54 -4.33 3.13
C CYS A 400 13.09 -4.70 4.49
N ARG A 401 13.26 -5.99 4.73
CA ARG A 401 14.01 -6.53 5.87
C ARG A 401 15.21 -7.32 5.35
N TYR A 402 16.36 -7.18 6.01
CA TYR A 402 17.57 -7.93 5.71
C TYR A 402 18.49 -8.02 6.95
N PRO A 403 19.49 -8.91 7.01
CA PRO A 403 20.46 -8.99 8.12
C PRO A 403 21.25 -7.68 8.29
N ASP A 404 21.43 -7.18 9.52
CA ASP A 404 22.15 -5.92 9.78
C ASP A 404 23.70 -6.06 9.73
N THR A 405 24.22 -6.70 8.70
CA THR A 405 25.67 -6.78 8.43
C THR A 405 26.13 -5.57 7.61
N ALA A 406 27.43 -5.27 7.64
CA ALA A 406 28.00 -4.19 6.82
C ALA A 406 27.82 -4.43 5.31
N GLU A 407 27.94 -5.69 4.88
CA GLU A 407 27.83 -6.07 3.47
C GLU A 407 26.38 -6.05 2.98
N ALA A 408 25.43 -6.56 3.78
CA ALA A 408 24.01 -6.47 3.46
C ALA A 408 23.52 -5.01 3.40
N ARG A 409 23.96 -4.14 4.33
CA ARG A 409 23.64 -2.70 4.26
C ARG A 409 24.11 -2.04 2.96
N ALA A 410 25.29 -2.41 2.46
CA ALA A 410 25.80 -1.87 1.21
C ALA A 410 25.01 -2.42 0.01
N ASN A 411 24.91 -3.75 -0.09
CA ASN A 411 24.38 -4.42 -1.28
C ASN A 411 22.85 -4.32 -1.40
N VAL A 412 22.12 -4.56 -0.30
CA VAL A 412 20.66 -4.39 -0.27
C VAL A 412 20.30 -2.91 -0.40
N GLY A 413 21.05 -2.02 0.27
CA GLY A 413 20.86 -0.58 0.20
C GLY A 413 21.00 -0.04 -1.23
N GLU A 414 22.08 -0.40 -1.94
CA GLU A 414 22.31 0.00 -3.33
C GLU A 414 21.23 -0.56 -4.27
N TRP A 415 20.86 -1.83 -4.11
CA TRP A 415 19.78 -2.45 -4.89
C TRP A 415 18.45 -1.71 -4.69
N LEU A 416 18.09 -1.38 -3.44
CA LEU A 416 16.87 -0.62 -3.13
C LEU A 416 16.92 0.82 -3.65
N ASP A 417 18.07 1.49 -3.58
CA ASP A 417 18.25 2.86 -4.07
C ASP A 417 18.03 2.93 -5.58
N LEU A 418 18.65 2.02 -6.33
CA LEU A 418 18.48 1.94 -7.79
C LEU A 418 17.06 1.55 -8.18
N LEU A 419 16.44 0.60 -7.46
CA LEU A 419 15.06 0.22 -7.69
C LEU A 419 14.10 1.39 -7.51
N VAL A 420 14.19 2.09 -6.37
CA VAL A 420 13.30 3.23 -6.07
C VAL A 420 13.53 4.37 -7.06
N ALA A 421 14.78 4.66 -7.42
CA ALA A 421 15.10 5.67 -8.42
C ALA A 421 14.50 5.33 -9.79
N ARG A 422 14.55 4.06 -10.20
CA ARG A 422 14.00 3.59 -11.47
C ARG A 422 12.48 3.66 -11.49
N LEU A 423 11.80 3.11 -10.47
CA LEU A 423 10.34 3.16 -10.36
C LEU A 423 9.81 4.61 -10.42
N ARG A 424 10.48 5.54 -9.72
CA ARG A 424 10.12 6.97 -9.77
C ARG A 424 10.37 7.59 -11.14
N THR A 425 11.44 7.22 -11.82
CA THR A 425 11.74 7.72 -13.17
C THR A 425 10.71 7.22 -14.18
N ASP A 426 10.37 5.93 -14.11
CA ASP A 426 9.37 5.30 -14.98
C ASP A 426 7.98 5.92 -14.73
N ALA A 427 7.61 6.19 -13.47
CA ALA A 427 6.38 6.90 -13.14
C ALA A 427 6.33 8.33 -13.71
N ARG A 428 7.41 9.11 -13.57
CA ARG A 428 7.48 10.49 -14.09
C ARG A 428 7.41 10.56 -15.62
N THR A 429 7.97 9.56 -16.29
CA THR A 429 8.01 9.49 -17.75
C THR A 429 6.79 8.80 -18.35
N SER A 430 5.80 8.41 -17.54
CA SER A 430 4.61 7.71 -18.02
C SER A 430 3.55 8.60 -18.69
N VAL A 431 2.77 7.98 -19.57
CA VAL A 431 1.76 8.49 -20.51
C VAL A 431 0.60 9.30 -19.87
N ARG A 432 0.46 9.40 -18.54
CA ARG A 432 -0.47 10.38 -17.96
C ARG A 432 -0.12 11.83 -18.31
N GLY A 433 1.13 12.09 -18.72
CA GLY A 433 1.57 13.41 -19.18
C GLY A 433 1.26 13.74 -20.64
N LEU A 434 0.82 12.81 -21.48
CA LEU A 434 0.85 13.04 -22.92
C LEU A 434 -0.30 13.96 -23.39
N LEU A 435 0.02 15.20 -23.77
CA LEU A 435 -0.93 16.15 -24.33
C LEU A 435 -0.83 16.07 -25.87
N ARG A 436 -1.90 15.64 -26.52
CA ARG A 436 -1.99 15.67 -28.00
C ARG A 436 -2.71 16.93 -28.43
N VAL A 437 -2.03 17.75 -29.22
CA VAL A 437 -2.54 19.03 -29.70
C VAL A 437 -2.27 19.10 -31.20
N ALA A 438 -3.34 18.97 -32.00
CA ALA A 438 -3.23 18.72 -33.43
C ALA A 438 -2.28 17.53 -33.71
N ASP A 439 -1.29 17.69 -34.59
CA ASP A 439 -0.31 16.66 -34.95
C ASP A 439 0.92 16.62 -34.03
N ARG A 440 0.91 17.40 -32.94
CA ARG A 440 2.05 17.52 -32.02
C ARG A 440 1.77 16.81 -30.70
N THR A 441 2.83 16.24 -30.15
CA THR A 441 2.81 15.58 -28.85
C THR A 441 3.62 16.41 -27.85
N TYR A 442 3.06 16.56 -26.65
CA TYR A 442 3.75 17.18 -25.54
C TYR A 442 3.64 16.28 -24.31
N ARG A 443 4.49 16.52 -23.32
CA ARG A 443 4.54 15.73 -22.08
C ARG A 443 4.48 16.64 -20.86
N MET A 444 3.40 16.54 -20.09
CA MET A 444 3.22 17.12 -18.76
C MET A 444 3.96 16.26 -17.74
N GLU A 445 4.89 16.86 -17.01
CA GLU A 445 5.71 16.21 -15.99
C GLU A 445 5.68 17.03 -14.71
N ARG A 446 5.91 16.38 -13.56
CA ARG A 446 6.22 17.10 -12.33
C ARG A 446 7.58 17.77 -12.48
N ALA A 447 7.66 19.06 -12.17
CA ALA A 447 8.89 19.83 -12.23
C ALA A 447 9.96 19.24 -11.30
N ALA A 448 11.19 19.15 -11.79
CA ALA A 448 12.37 18.89 -10.99
C ALA A 448 13.05 20.20 -10.58
N ARG A 449 13.95 20.13 -9.59
CA ARG A 449 14.77 21.27 -9.16
C ARG A 449 15.56 21.90 -10.33
N ALA A 450 16.01 21.08 -11.28
CA ALA A 450 16.72 21.53 -12.46
C ALA A 450 15.85 22.34 -13.45
N ASP A 451 14.52 22.26 -13.34
CA ASP A 451 13.58 22.95 -14.23
C ASP A 451 13.26 24.38 -13.77
N ILE A 452 13.62 24.73 -12.53
CA ILE A 452 13.33 26.03 -11.91
C ILE A 452 13.80 27.22 -12.77
N PRO A 453 15.02 27.23 -13.36
CA PRO A 453 15.42 28.33 -14.24
C PRO A 453 14.48 28.53 -15.44
N ALA A 454 14.02 27.43 -16.05
CA ALA A 454 13.11 27.48 -17.19
C ALA A 454 11.69 27.92 -16.78
N ILE A 455 11.22 27.47 -15.61
CA ILE A 455 9.94 27.90 -15.03
C ILE A 455 9.97 29.40 -14.74
N ALA A 456 11.03 29.90 -14.10
CA ALA A 456 11.20 31.32 -13.81
C ALA A 456 11.22 32.16 -15.10
N ALA A 457 11.91 31.68 -16.15
CA ALA A 457 11.91 32.35 -17.45
C ALA A 457 10.51 32.42 -18.08
N LEU A 458 9.72 31.34 -18.01
CA LEU A 458 8.34 31.31 -18.51
C LEU A 458 7.40 32.24 -17.72
N LEU A 459 7.62 32.39 -16.40
CA LEU A 459 6.86 33.30 -15.55
C LEU A 459 7.22 34.77 -15.83
N ALA A 460 8.51 35.07 -16.00
CA ALA A 460 9.03 36.41 -16.29
C ALA A 460 8.64 36.94 -17.68
N ASP A 461 8.44 36.07 -18.68
CA ASP A 461 7.96 36.43 -20.03
C ASP A 461 6.50 36.96 -20.05
N ASP A 462 5.83 37.06 -18.89
CA ASP A 462 4.52 37.70 -18.77
C ASP A 462 4.65 39.23 -18.72
N PRO A 463 4.08 39.99 -19.70
CA PRO A 463 4.14 41.45 -19.72
C PRO A 463 3.54 42.12 -18.47
N PHE A 464 2.70 41.41 -17.71
CA PHE A 464 2.08 41.87 -16.47
C PHE A 464 2.71 41.23 -15.20
N GLY A 465 3.73 40.39 -15.37
CA GLY A 465 4.49 39.70 -14.33
C GLY A 465 5.96 40.12 -14.25
N ALA A 466 6.51 40.74 -15.29
CA ALA A 466 7.93 41.14 -15.36
C ALA A 466 8.42 41.96 -14.14
N GLU A 467 7.59 42.82 -13.55
CA GLU A 467 7.94 43.59 -12.34
C GLU A 467 7.87 42.77 -11.03
N ARG A 468 7.23 41.59 -11.05
CA ARG A 468 7.05 40.71 -9.87
C ARG A 468 8.04 39.55 -9.84
N GLU A 469 8.54 39.13 -10.99
CA GLU A 469 9.32 37.90 -11.15
C GLU A 469 10.86 38.11 -11.15
N ASP A 470 11.35 39.30 -10.77
CA ASP A 470 12.79 39.64 -10.65
C ASP A 470 13.46 39.11 -9.36
N ALA A 471 12.96 37.98 -8.85
CA ALA A 471 13.51 37.36 -7.65
C ALA A 471 14.78 36.55 -7.98
N GLU A 472 15.81 36.68 -7.15
CA GLU A 472 16.95 35.76 -7.17
C GLU A 472 16.47 34.31 -7.20
N LEU A 473 17.09 33.48 -8.05
CA LEU A 473 16.70 32.08 -8.28
C LEU A 473 16.50 31.30 -6.97
N GLY A 474 17.27 31.60 -5.92
CA GLY A 474 17.17 30.99 -4.61
C GLY A 474 15.79 31.12 -3.92
N ARG A 475 15.00 32.16 -4.24
CA ARG A 475 13.61 32.27 -3.73
C ARG A 475 12.69 31.27 -4.41
N TYR A 476 12.79 31.10 -5.72
CA TYR A 476 12.04 30.07 -6.45
C TYR A 476 12.45 28.67 -5.98
N GLU A 477 13.73 28.44 -5.69
CA GLU A 477 14.19 27.17 -5.11
C GLU A 477 13.60 26.89 -3.71
N SER A 478 13.48 27.92 -2.88
CA SER A 478 12.86 27.81 -1.56
C SER A 478 11.35 27.55 -1.68
N ALA A 479 10.67 28.24 -2.60
CA ALA A 479 9.25 28.01 -2.90
C ALA A 479 9.02 26.61 -3.46
N TYR A 480 9.85 26.16 -4.39
CA TYR A 480 9.84 24.79 -4.93
C TYR A 480 9.93 23.78 -3.79
N ASN A 481 10.89 23.94 -2.86
CA ASN A 481 11.04 23.04 -1.72
C ASN A 481 9.78 22.98 -0.83
N ALA A 482 9.05 24.08 -0.68
CA ALA A 482 7.79 24.11 0.07
C ALA A 482 6.67 23.41 -0.70
N VAL A 483 6.55 23.70 -2.01
CA VAL A 483 5.54 23.12 -2.91
C VAL A 483 5.67 21.61 -3.00
N ILE A 484 6.87 21.08 -3.19
CA ILE A 484 7.05 19.62 -3.34
C ILE A 484 6.85 18.83 -2.04
N ARG A 485 6.87 19.49 -0.88
CA ARG A 485 6.64 18.84 0.43
C ARG A 485 5.17 18.64 0.74
N ASP A 486 4.30 19.44 0.13
CA ASP A 486 2.86 19.42 0.37
C ASP A 486 2.13 18.72 -0.77
N ARG A 487 1.56 17.55 -0.45
CA ARG A 487 0.82 16.69 -1.40
C ARG A 487 -0.42 17.35 -2.00
N SER A 488 -0.90 18.46 -1.43
CA SER A 488 -1.97 19.25 -2.04
C SER A 488 -1.50 20.00 -3.29
N ASN A 489 -0.19 20.16 -3.51
CA ASN A 489 0.37 20.93 -4.60
C ASN A 489 0.96 20.04 -5.71
N PHE A 490 0.85 20.53 -6.94
CA PHE A 490 1.51 19.99 -8.12
C PHE A 490 2.11 21.13 -8.93
N LEU A 491 3.43 21.12 -9.13
CA LEU A 491 4.12 22.01 -10.05
C LEU A 491 4.46 21.23 -11.31
N GLY A 492 3.82 21.60 -12.42
CA GLY A 492 3.95 20.92 -13.70
C GLY A 492 4.78 21.70 -14.70
N VAL A 493 5.57 20.99 -15.50
CA VAL A 493 6.20 21.50 -16.73
C VAL A 493 5.69 20.70 -17.92
N VAL A 494 5.61 21.34 -19.08
CA VAL A 494 5.31 20.66 -20.35
C VAL A 494 6.55 20.67 -21.22
N ARG A 495 6.97 19.49 -21.68
CA ARG A 495 8.04 19.32 -22.67
C ARG A 495 7.49 19.05 -24.06
N ASP A 496 8.17 19.57 -25.08
CA ASP A 496 7.94 19.19 -26.47
C ASP A 496 8.69 17.89 -26.85
N ASP A 497 8.54 17.42 -28.09
CA ASP A 497 9.22 16.21 -28.60
C ASP A 497 10.75 16.30 -28.56
N ALA A 498 11.32 17.52 -28.50
CA ALA A 498 12.75 17.75 -28.33
C ALA A 498 13.19 17.81 -26.86
N GLY A 499 12.28 17.58 -25.91
CA GLY A 499 12.53 17.61 -24.47
C GLY A 499 12.61 19.02 -23.87
N ARG A 500 12.31 20.07 -24.64
CA ARG A 500 12.40 21.47 -24.18
C ARG A 500 11.16 21.83 -23.38
N ILE A 501 11.33 22.52 -22.26
CA ILE A 501 10.20 23.03 -21.47
C ILE A 501 9.55 24.19 -22.22
N VAL A 502 8.28 24.02 -22.55
CA VAL A 502 7.48 24.97 -23.33
C VAL A 502 6.26 25.50 -22.58
N ALA A 503 5.91 24.93 -21.42
CA ALA A 503 4.86 25.46 -20.57
C ALA A 503 5.06 25.08 -19.10
N THR A 504 4.38 25.78 -18.21
CA THR A 504 4.35 25.48 -16.76
C THR A 504 2.98 25.82 -16.17
N MET A 505 2.62 25.16 -15.07
CA MET A 505 1.49 25.55 -14.22
C MET A 505 1.67 25.01 -12.80
N GLN A 506 1.07 25.67 -11.83
CA GLN A 506 0.94 25.18 -10.47
C GLN A 506 -0.52 24.88 -10.16
N LEU A 507 -0.78 23.73 -9.56
CA LEU A 507 -2.09 23.29 -9.09
C LEU A 507 -2.06 23.13 -7.57
N THR A 508 -3.15 23.51 -6.90
CA THR A 508 -3.35 23.26 -5.47
C THR A 508 -4.75 22.70 -5.24
N VAL A 509 -4.85 21.53 -4.60
CA VAL A 509 -6.12 20.93 -4.18
C VAL A 509 -6.46 21.38 -2.77
N ILE A 510 -7.58 22.08 -2.64
CA ILE A 510 -8.00 22.75 -1.41
C ILE A 510 -9.27 22.07 -0.90
N PRO A 511 -9.19 21.18 0.10
CA PRO A 511 -10.36 20.69 0.83
C PRO A 511 -11.09 21.86 1.48
N GLY A 512 -12.42 21.80 1.54
CA GLY A 512 -13.21 22.85 2.16
C GLY A 512 -14.45 22.32 2.86
N LEU A 513 -14.81 22.88 4.01
CA LEU A 513 -16.06 22.53 4.71
C LEU A 513 -17.29 23.21 4.11
N SER A 514 -17.09 24.34 3.42
CA SER A 514 -18.16 25.07 2.73
C SER A 514 -18.70 24.30 1.53
N ARG A 515 -19.94 24.62 1.09
CA ARG A 515 -20.63 23.94 -0.02
C ARG A 515 -20.72 22.42 0.16
N GLY A 516 -21.01 21.98 1.39
CA GLY A 516 -21.19 20.56 1.69
C GLY A 516 -19.90 19.75 1.67
N GLY A 517 -18.77 20.33 2.08
CA GLY A 517 -17.50 19.60 2.08
C GLY A 517 -16.73 19.61 0.75
N SER A 518 -17.04 20.54 -0.17
CA SER A 518 -16.49 20.51 -1.53
C SER A 518 -14.99 20.78 -1.56
N THR A 519 -14.22 19.89 -2.19
CA THR A 519 -12.82 20.12 -2.57
C THR A 519 -12.72 20.95 -3.85
N ARG A 520 -11.76 21.87 -3.91
CA ARG A 520 -11.54 22.79 -5.04
C ARG A 520 -10.14 22.62 -5.62
N LEU A 521 -10.02 22.73 -6.93
CA LEU A 521 -8.73 22.83 -7.62
C LEU A 521 -8.41 24.31 -7.90
N GLN A 522 -7.32 24.82 -7.36
CA GLN A 522 -6.74 26.11 -7.72
C GLN A 522 -5.72 25.91 -8.84
N ILE A 523 -5.81 26.69 -9.91
CA ILE A 523 -4.83 26.70 -11.00
C ILE A 523 -4.15 28.08 -11.02
N GLU A 524 -2.82 28.08 -10.92
CA GLU A 524 -1.97 29.27 -10.87
C GLU A 524 -0.75 29.13 -11.79
N GLY A 525 -0.09 30.25 -12.09
CA GLY A 525 1.17 30.23 -12.83
C GLY A 525 1.11 29.62 -14.23
N LEU A 526 -0.07 29.41 -14.83
CA LEU A 526 -0.19 28.80 -16.16
C LEU A 526 0.48 29.69 -17.21
N ARG A 527 1.56 29.21 -17.82
CA ARG A 527 2.32 29.91 -18.86
C ARG A 527 2.64 28.96 -20.00
N VAL A 528 2.51 29.45 -21.22
CA VAL A 528 2.89 28.76 -22.45
C VAL A 528 3.88 29.66 -23.19
N ALA A 529 4.99 29.07 -23.66
CA ALA A 529 6.03 29.74 -24.40
C ALA A 529 5.45 30.43 -25.66
N PRO A 530 5.93 31.62 -26.05
CA PRO A 530 5.38 32.38 -27.18
C PRO A 530 5.18 31.57 -28.47
N ALA A 531 6.15 30.72 -28.81
CA ALA A 531 6.13 29.88 -30.00
C ALA A 531 5.00 28.84 -30.00
N GLU A 532 4.48 28.48 -28.82
CA GLU A 532 3.47 27.42 -28.62
C GLU A 532 2.08 27.99 -28.31
N ARG A 533 1.94 29.32 -28.24
CA ARG A 533 0.66 29.99 -27.96
C ARG A 533 -0.31 29.85 -29.13
N SER A 534 -1.60 29.87 -28.81
CA SER A 534 -2.71 29.77 -29.79
C SER A 534 -2.74 28.48 -30.62
N GLN A 535 -1.96 27.45 -30.24
CA GLN A 535 -1.99 26.14 -30.89
C GLN A 535 -2.93 25.13 -30.20
N GLY A 536 -3.53 25.50 -29.05
CA GLY A 536 -4.40 24.63 -28.26
C GLY A 536 -3.72 24.02 -27.01
N LEU A 537 -2.41 24.21 -26.84
CA LEU A 537 -1.66 23.65 -25.70
C LEU A 537 -2.20 24.12 -24.35
N GLY A 538 -2.51 25.40 -24.19
CA GLY A 538 -3.11 25.92 -22.96
C GLY A 538 -4.44 25.24 -22.62
N THR A 539 -5.28 24.96 -23.62
CA THR A 539 -6.56 24.23 -23.43
C THR A 539 -6.29 22.81 -22.94
N ALA A 540 -5.38 22.09 -23.59
CA ALA A 540 -5.01 20.74 -23.20
C ALA A 540 -4.45 20.68 -21.77
N MET A 541 -3.63 21.66 -21.37
CA MET A 541 -3.12 21.77 -20.00
C MET A 541 -4.24 21.98 -18.97
N VAL A 542 -5.23 22.83 -19.26
CA VAL A 542 -6.35 23.07 -18.34
C VAL A 542 -7.27 21.86 -18.24
N GLN A 543 -7.52 21.15 -19.34
CA GLN A 543 -8.28 19.90 -19.34
C GLN A 543 -7.55 18.83 -18.51
N TRP A 544 -6.24 18.68 -18.71
CA TRP A 544 -5.41 17.81 -17.89
C TRP A 544 -5.49 18.18 -16.40
N ALA A 545 -5.43 19.47 -16.08
CA ALA A 545 -5.56 19.95 -14.71
C ALA A 545 -6.94 19.62 -14.12
N HIS A 546 -8.02 19.72 -14.90
CA HIS A 546 -9.36 19.31 -14.45
C HIS A 546 -9.41 17.83 -14.10
N ASP A 547 -8.84 16.97 -14.93
CA ASP A 547 -8.80 15.53 -14.68
C ASP A 547 -7.94 15.21 -13.44
N PHE A 548 -6.81 15.90 -13.27
CA PHE A 548 -5.99 15.87 -12.05
C PHE A 548 -6.78 16.28 -10.80
N GLY A 549 -7.64 17.31 -10.91
CA GLY A 549 -8.49 17.75 -9.80
C GLY A 549 -9.59 16.74 -9.49
N ARG A 550 -10.28 16.23 -10.50
CA ARG A 550 -11.36 15.23 -10.35
C ARG A 550 -10.86 13.95 -9.70
N SER A 551 -9.67 13.48 -10.08
CA SER A 551 -9.05 12.31 -9.45
C SER A 551 -8.70 12.51 -7.97
N ARG A 552 -8.76 13.76 -7.47
CA ARG A 552 -8.56 14.14 -6.06
C ARG A 552 -9.84 14.61 -5.37
N GLY A 553 -10.99 14.29 -5.96
CA GLY A 553 -12.30 14.66 -5.42
C GLY A 553 -12.64 16.14 -5.57
N ALA A 554 -11.88 16.92 -6.36
CA ALA A 554 -12.26 18.30 -6.63
C ALA A 554 -13.54 18.32 -7.49
N THR A 555 -14.55 19.05 -7.02
CA THR A 555 -15.83 19.21 -7.71
C THR A 555 -15.93 20.53 -8.47
N LEU A 556 -14.93 21.41 -8.30
CA LEU A 556 -14.81 22.66 -9.03
C LEU A 556 -13.34 23.05 -9.21
N ALA A 557 -13.06 23.81 -10.27
CA ALA A 557 -11.78 24.45 -10.51
C ALA A 557 -11.91 25.98 -10.44
N GLN A 558 -10.87 26.66 -9.98
CA GLN A 558 -10.81 28.11 -9.86
C GLN A 558 -9.46 28.65 -10.32
N VAL A 559 -9.50 29.85 -10.88
CA VAL A 559 -8.35 30.62 -11.36
C VAL A 559 -8.49 32.04 -10.85
N THR A 560 -7.37 32.74 -10.67
CA THR A 560 -7.38 34.19 -10.51
C THR A 560 -6.68 34.83 -11.70
N THR A 561 -7.31 35.84 -12.30
CA THR A 561 -6.72 36.66 -13.36
C THR A 561 -6.96 38.12 -13.04
N ASP A 562 -6.00 38.98 -13.40
CA ASP A 562 -6.15 40.42 -13.31
C ASP A 562 -7.27 40.92 -14.25
N GLU A 563 -8.01 41.94 -13.84
CA GLU A 563 -9.11 42.50 -14.62
C GLU A 563 -8.66 43.02 -16.00
N ALA A 564 -7.41 43.52 -16.08
CA ALA A 564 -6.83 44.03 -17.32
C ALA A 564 -6.49 42.93 -18.36
N ARG A 565 -6.64 41.64 -18.02
CA ARG A 565 -6.26 40.51 -18.89
C ARG A 565 -7.45 39.94 -19.68
N ASP A 566 -7.95 40.72 -20.66
CA ASP A 566 -9.10 40.33 -21.49
C ASP A 566 -8.91 38.99 -22.22
N ARG A 567 -7.70 38.72 -22.76
CA ARG A 567 -7.40 37.45 -23.43
C ARG A 567 -7.48 36.25 -22.49
N ALA A 568 -6.97 36.38 -21.26
CA ALA A 568 -7.03 35.31 -20.27
C ALA A 568 -8.49 35.03 -19.85
N ARG A 569 -9.28 36.09 -19.67
CA ARG A 569 -10.72 35.97 -19.39
C ARG A 569 -11.46 35.26 -20.52
N ALA A 570 -11.23 35.65 -21.77
CA ALA A 570 -11.85 35.01 -22.92
C ALA A 570 -11.48 33.53 -23.01
N PHE A 571 -10.21 33.20 -22.79
CA PHE A 571 -9.72 31.82 -22.75
C PHE A 571 -10.44 30.97 -21.70
N TYR A 572 -10.48 31.40 -20.43
CA TYR A 572 -11.15 30.64 -19.37
C TYR A 572 -12.67 30.58 -19.56
N THR A 573 -13.29 31.67 -20.04
CA THR A 573 -14.73 31.67 -20.35
C THR A 573 -15.07 30.63 -21.41
N GLY A 574 -14.22 30.49 -22.44
CA GLY A 574 -14.35 29.44 -23.46
C GLY A 574 -14.25 28.01 -22.92
N LEU A 575 -13.62 27.82 -21.76
CA LEU A 575 -13.51 26.54 -21.05
C LEU A 575 -14.61 26.35 -19.98
N GLY A 576 -15.63 27.19 -19.98
CA GLY A 576 -16.78 27.09 -19.07
C GLY A 576 -16.60 27.76 -17.70
N TYR A 577 -15.51 28.48 -17.47
CA TYR A 577 -15.37 29.30 -16.26
C TYR A 577 -16.32 30.48 -16.31
N ARG A 578 -16.88 30.85 -15.14
CA ARG A 578 -17.79 31.99 -14.99
C ARG A 578 -17.27 32.93 -13.91
N THR A 579 -17.43 34.24 -14.11
CA THR A 579 -17.16 35.25 -13.08
C THR A 579 -18.24 35.17 -12.00
N ALA A 580 -18.06 34.30 -11.02
CA ALA A 580 -19.01 34.09 -9.93
C ALA A 580 -18.66 34.87 -8.65
N HIS A 581 -17.38 35.23 -8.46
CA HIS A 581 -16.86 35.89 -7.25
C HIS A 581 -15.79 36.91 -7.62
N VAL A 582 -15.69 38.00 -6.85
CA VAL A 582 -14.64 39.01 -6.98
C VAL A 582 -13.42 38.59 -6.14
N GLY A 583 -12.25 38.51 -6.77
CA GLY A 583 -11.00 38.20 -6.07
C GLY A 583 -10.45 39.42 -5.34
N LEU A 584 -10.46 39.42 -4.01
CA LEU A 584 -9.90 40.49 -3.17
C LEU A 584 -8.49 40.10 -2.70
N LYS A 585 -7.52 41.02 -2.82
CA LYS A 585 -6.11 40.81 -2.40
C LYS A 585 -5.69 41.88 -1.40
N ARG A 586 -5.02 41.48 -0.31
CA ARG A 586 -4.44 42.39 0.69
C ARG A 586 -2.97 42.01 0.95
N PRO A 587 -2.00 42.90 0.67
CA PRO A 587 -0.61 42.71 1.10
C PRO A 587 -0.52 42.61 2.63
N LEU A 588 0.30 41.67 3.13
CA LEU A 588 0.50 41.44 4.57
C LEU A 588 1.87 41.90 5.07
N ASP A 589 2.72 42.42 4.19
CA ASP A 589 4.08 42.91 4.46
C ASP A 589 4.11 44.37 4.95
N GLY A 590 2.95 44.98 5.21
CA GLY A 590 2.83 46.37 5.66
C GLY A 590 2.93 47.41 4.54
N THR A 591 3.11 47.00 3.28
CA THR A 591 3.08 47.95 2.14
C THR A 591 1.63 48.28 1.79
N ALA A 592 1.19 49.49 2.14
CA ALA A 592 -0.16 49.95 1.80
C ALA A 592 -0.25 50.19 0.28
N HIS A 593 -1.14 49.47 -0.40
CA HIS A 593 -1.49 49.73 -1.78
C HIS A 593 -2.18 51.11 -1.87
N ARG A 594 -1.54 52.11 -2.48
CA ARG A 594 -2.21 53.37 -2.81
C ARG A 594 -3.21 53.07 -3.94
N PRO A 595 -4.52 53.34 -3.76
CA PRO A 595 -5.48 53.14 -4.82
C PRO A 595 -5.15 54.07 -6.00
N SER A 596 -5.07 53.52 -7.21
CA SER A 596 -5.01 54.32 -8.43
C SER A 596 -6.38 54.96 -8.65
N VAL A 597 -6.42 56.30 -8.59
CA VAL A 597 -7.63 57.07 -8.88
C VAL A 597 -7.78 57.13 -10.40
N GLY A 598 -8.50 56.17 -10.98
CA GLY A 598 -8.99 56.21 -12.36
C GLY A 598 -10.43 56.68 -12.38
N GLY A 599 -10.66 57.94 -12.76
CA GLY A 599 -11.99 58.55 -12.84
C GLY A 599 -12.87 57.89 -13.91
N GLY A 600 -14.06 57.48 -13.50
CA GLY A 600 -15.13 57.01 -14.37
C GLY A 600 -16.45 57.12 -13.64
N ALA A 601 -17.20 58.18 -13.93
CA ALA A 601 -18.51 58.45 -13.35
C ALA A 601 -19.51 57.33 -13.68
N TYR A 602 -20.21 56.81 -12.67
CA TYR A 602 -21.49 56.13 -12.87
C TYR A 602 -22.57 56.81 -12.04
N ALA A 603 -23.44 57.51 -12.77
CA ALA A 603 -24.68 58.08 -12.30
C ALA A 603 -25.65 56.97 -11.86
N GLY A 604 -26.47 57.29 -10.87
CA GLY A 604 -27.31 56.36 -10.14
C GLY A 604 -28.49 55.74 -10.91
N GLY A 605 -29.12 54.80 -10.23
CA GLY A 605 -30.37 54.17 -10.64
C GLY A 605 -30.69 52.95 -9.78
N VAL A 606 -31.34 53.18 -8.64
CA VAL A 606 -32.06 52.12 -7.90
C VAL A 606 -33.36 51.84 -8.66
N PRO A 607 -33.77 50.56 -8.77
CA PRO A 607 -35.17 50.27 -8.52
C PRO A 607 -35.37 49.15 -7.49
N ARG A 608 -36.35 49.41 -6.62
CA ARG A 608 -37.02 48.43 -5.76
C ARG A 608 -38.20 47.81 -6.53
N GLY A 609 -38.54 46.56 -6.15
CA GLY A 609 -39.77 45.84 -6.50
C GLY A 609 -39.46 44.59 -7.31
N GLY A 610 -39.95 43.39 -7.04
CA GLY A 610 -41.02 42.91 -6.17
C GLY A 610 -41.56 41.63 -6.83
N ALA A 611 -41.59 40.53 -6.06
CA ALA A 611 -42.35 39.27 -6.23
C ALA A 611 -42.66 38.71 -7.64
N ALA A 612 -42.27 37.45 -7.88
CA ALA A 612 -43.20 36.33 -7.99
C ALA A 612 -42.45 35.01 -8.26
N MET A 613 -42.81 33.98 -7.49
CA MET A 613 -42.54 32.56 -7.77
C MET A 613 -43.30 32.11 -9.03
N SER A 614 -42.63 31.35 -9.89
CA SER A 614 -43.27 30.43 -10.84
C SER A 614 -42.30 29.30 -11.20
N ASP A 615 -42.65 28.10 -10.75
CA ASP A 615 -42.44 26.74 -11.28
C ASP A 615 -41.20 26.47 -12.16
N ILE A 616 -40.30 25.65 -11.61
CA ILE A 616 -39.30 24.89 -12.36
C ILE A 616 -39.69 23.41 -12.28
N GLU A 617 -40.06 22.85 -13.43
CA GLU A 617 -40.20 21.41 -13.64
C GLU A 617 -38.83 20.72 -13.46
N GLU A 618 -38.78 19.75 -12.56
CA GLU A 618 -37.69 18.77 -12.47
C GLU A 618 -37.66 17.90 -13.74
N ARG A 619 -36.58 17.97 -14.50
CA ARG A 619 -36.19 16.88 -15.41
C ARG A 619 -35.13 16.03 -14.72
N SER A 620 -35.55 14.86 -14.25
CA SER A 620 -34.67 13.77 -13.84
C SER A 620 -34.04 13.11 -15.07
N GLU A 621 -32.72 13.16 -15.22
CA GLU A 621 -32.00 12.25 -16.12
C GLU A 621 -31.74 10.94 -15.36
N SER A 622 -32.40 9.87 -15.84
CA SER A 622 -32.27 8.51 -15.33
C SER A 622 -30.87 7.94 -15.63
N ALA A 623 -30.20 7.45 -14.60
CA ALA A 623 -29.03 6.59 -14.73
C ALA A 623 -29.38 5.37 -15.60
N HIS A 624 -28.54 5.10 -16.60
CA HIS A 624 -28.68 3.97 -17.50
C HIS A 624 -28.48 2.65 -16.73
N VAL A 625 -29.46 1.75 -16.84
CA VAL A 625 -29.37 0.36 -16.37
C VAL A 625 -29.19 -0.53 -17.61
N PRO A 626 -28.08 -1.28 -17.72
CA PRO A 626 -27.79 -2.10 -18.90
C PRO A 626 -28.74 -3.30 -19.00
N ALA A 627 -29.11 -3.67 -20.24
CA ALA A 627 -30.03 -4.76 -20.55
C ALA A 627 -29.29 -6.09 -20.84
N PRO A 628 -29.95 -7.26 -20.73
CA PRO A 628 -29.31 -8.56 -20.94
C PRO A 628 -28.86 -8.71 -22.40
N GLY A 629 -27.54 -8.78 -22.64
CA GLY A 629 -26.95 -9.00 -23.98
C GLY A 629 -26.00 -7.89 -24.48
N GLU A 630 -25.70 -6.89 -23.66
CA GLU A 630 -24.68 -5.89 -23.97
C GLU A 630 -23.27 -6.51 -23.85
N PRO A 631 -22.37 -6.35 -24.84
CA PRO A 631 -21.05 -7.00 -24.81
C PRO A 631 -20.20 -6.38 -23.70
N SER A 632 -19.90 -7.19 -22.68
CA SER A 632 -18.93 -6.87 -21.63
C SER A 632 -17.54 -6.68 -22.23
N ILE A 633 -16.88 -5.59 -21.82
CA ILE A 633 -15.44 -5.37 -22.01
C ILE A 633 -14.70 -6.66 -21.61
N PRO A 634 -13.69 -7.13 -22.37
CA PRO A 634 -12.96 -8.33 -21.98
C PRO A 634 -12.31 -8.14 -20.61
N GLU A 635 -12.70 -8.96 -19.63
CA GLU A 635 -11.97 -9.13 -18.38
C GLU A 635 -10.60 -9.72 -18.72
N LEU A 636 -9.61 -8.86 -18.82
CA LEU A 636 -8.20 -9.20 -18.79
C LEU A 636 -7.61 -8.49 -17.58
N GLU A 637 -7.80 -9.08 -16.40
CA GLU A 637 -6.95 -8.89 -15.22
C GLU A 637 -7.36 -10.00 -14.24
N GLU A 638 -6.62 -11.12 -14.28
CA GLU A 638 -6.65 -12.11 -13.19
C GLU A 638 -6.21 -11.39 -11.91
N ASP A 639 -6.87 -11.68 -10.79
CA ASP A 639 -6.73 -10.99 -9.51
C ASP A 639 -5.32 -11.21 -8.91
N GLU A 640 -4.35 -10.35 -9.24
CA GLU A 640 -2.93 -10.43 -8.80
C GLU A 640 -2.68 -9.81 -7.41
N ASN A 641 -3.62 -9.88 -6.46
CA ASN A 641 -3.44 -9.32 -5.12
C ASN A 641 -2.74 -10.28 -4.18
N ILE A 642 -1.44 -10.06 -3.94
CA ILE A 642 -0.63 -10.97 -3.13
C ILE A 642 -0.47 -10.41 -1.72
N ALA A 643 -1.08 -11.07 -0.74
CA ALA A 643 -0.86 -10.68 0.64
C ALA A 643 0.62 -10.92 1.05
N PRO A 644 1.27 -9.98 1.74
CA PRO A 644 2.67 -10.09 2.15
C PRO A 644 2.83 -11.13 3.29
N ARG A 645 3.87 -11.97 3.23
CA ARG A 645 4.22 -12.96 4.28
C ARG A 645 5.37 -12.46 5.17
N PRO A 646 5.56 -13.00 6.38
CA PRO A 646 6.86 -13.20 7.00
C PRO A 646 7.37 -14.59 6.59
N GLU A 647 8.10 -14.65 5.50
CA GLU A 647 8.77 -15.87 5.01
C GLU A 647 10.08 -16.19 5.75
N GLU A 648 10.20 -15.68 6.97
CA GLU A 648 11.41 -15.62 7.81
C GLU A 648 11.80 -16.95 8.41
N GLU A 649 10.83 -17.66 8.97
CA GLU A 649 11.21 -18.59 10.03
C GLU A 649 11.61 -19.95 9.48
N ILE A 650 10.98 -20.36 8.38
CA ILE A 650 11.22 -21.64 7.73
C ILE A 650 12.68 -21.77 7.28
N ALA A 651 13.28 -20.67 6.82
CA ALA A 651 14.59 -20.74 6.22
C ALA A 651 15.75 -20.53 7.18
N ASP A 652 15.55 -19.64 8.15
CA ASP A 652 16.65 -19.18 8.98
C ASP A 652 16.97 -20.20 10.11
N LEU A 653 16.06 -21.18 10.37
CA LEU A 653 16.18 -22.13 11.49
C LEU A 653 16.18 -23.63 11.14
N LEU A 654 15.91 -24.06 9.89
CA LEU A 654 16.13 -25.46 9.43
C LEU A 654 17.61 -25.90 9.48
N ARG A 655 18.51 -25.07 10.03
CA ARG A 655 19.97 -25.24 10.01
C ARG A 655 20.60 -25.37 11.42
N ALA A 656 19.80 -25.58 12.46
CA ALA A 656 20.30 -25.62 13.84
C ALA A 656 20.79 -27.00 14.36
N GLU A 657 20.86 -28.04 13.54
CA GLU A 657 21.51 -29.31 13.95
C GLU A 657 22.94 -29.42 13.39
N PRO A 658 23.98 -29.54 14.23
CA PRO A 658 25.32 -29.88 13.77
C PRO A 658 25.33 -31.33 13.30
N ASP A 659 25.86 -31.56 12.11
CA ASP A 659 26.25 -32.87 11.61
C ASP A 659 27.28 -33.48 12.58
N THR A 660 26.82 -34.39 13.44
CA THR A 660 27.68 -35.23 14.29
C THR A 660 27.79 -36.61 13.68
N GLY A 661 28.06 -36.66 12.37
CA GLY A 661 28.57 -37.85 11.68
C GLY A 661 30.07 -38.04 11.93
N GLU A 662 30.42 -39.10 12.63
CA GLU A 662 31.79 -39.57 12.88
C GLU A 662 32.62 -39.67 11.58
N HIS A 663 33.72 -38.93 11.51
CA HIS A 663 34.84 -39.29 10.64
C HIS A 663 36.03 -39.76 11.48
N VAL A 664 36.04 -41.06 11.76
CA VAL A 664 37.26 -41.82 12.04
C VAL A 664 37.92 -42.11 10.68
N SER A 665 38.96 -41.36 10.33
CA SER A 665 40.26 -41.84 9.83
C SER A 665 41.27 -40.70 9.87
#